data_AF-A0A8J5VSG1-F1
#
_entry.id   AF-A0A8J5VSG1-F1
#
_cell.length_a   1.000
_cell.length_b   1.000
_cell.length_c   1.000
_cell.angle_alpha   90.00
_cell.angle_beta   90.00
_cell.angle_gamma   90.00
#
_symmetry.space_group_name_H-M   'P 1'
#
loop_
_entity.id
_entity.type
_entity.pdbx_description
1 polymer ?
#
loop_
_entity_poly.entity_id
_entity_poly.type
_entity_poly.pdbx_seq_one_letter_code
_entity_poly.pdbx_strand_id
1 'polypeptide(L)'
;MTTRLYCSLPAAPPAAAAFGSTGSRRWRAPPPPAKGRLCRLRGEDVGSAAALWRTRATAGVSSSSTAKGLQANLIEQEALITKRPDESRDLDDYQHICEVHGAAAELRPLIEQVRSMLSPMEDGEISASAYDTAWVALVPRLDGDGDGDGDGPQFPAAVRWIVGSQLADGSWGDAALFSAYDRVINTLACVVALTKWSLEPDKCRRGLRFLKQNMWRLAEEEPETMPIGFEIAFPSLVEAARSLGIDFPYEHHSLKGIYANRELKLKRIPKDMMHMVPTSILHSLEGMPGLDWQRLLKLQSSDGSFLYSPSATAYALTQTGDRKCFEYIDRVVSKFDGGVPNVYPVDLFERLWVVDRLERLGVSHYFQREIEQIMDYIKRHWTEDGICWARNSNVKDVDDTAMAFRLLRLHGYNVSPNVFKNFEKDGEFFCFVGQSTQAVTGMYNLNRASQISFPGEDILQRARSFSNEFLREREAQGTLHDKWIISKDLPGEVQYTLDFPWYASLPRVEARTYLDQYGGNEDVWIGKTLYRMPLVNNNAYLELAKQDFNRCQVMHQLEWHGLHKWFVENDLGAFGVAPEDVLRAYFLAAACIFEPNRATERLAWARVSVLANTISRHFYRDMSSMKRMERFMCSSLYEENGDVLW
;
A
#
# COMPACT_ATOMS: atom_id res chain seq x y z
N MET A 1 23.51 -44.12 -10.48
CA MET A 1 22.04 -44.22 -10.31
C MET A 1 21.49 -42.82 -10.37
N THR A 2 21.07 -42.42 -11.55
CA THR A 2 20.66 -41.04 -11.90
C THR A 2 19.48 -41.21 -12.83
N THR A 3 18.27 -41.10 -12.28
CA THR A 3 17.03 -41.25 -13.04
C THR A 3 16.52 -39.86 -13.39
N ARG A 4 16.76 -39.43 -14.64
CA ARG A 4 16.10 -38.27 -15.25
C ARG A 4 14.75 -38.75 -15.81
N LEU A 5 13.66 -38.22 -15.28
CA LEU A 5 12.32 -38.37 -15.87
C LEU A 5 12.11 -37.21 -16.86
N TYR A 6 12.06 -37.57 -18.15
CA TYR A 6 11.61 -36.71 -19.23
C TYR A 6 10.07 -36.66 -19.21
N CYS A 7 9.48 -35.48 -19.03
CA CYS A 7 8.06 -35.25 -19.32
C CYS A 7 7.91 -34.81 -20.78
N SER A 8 7.20 -35.63 -21.54
CA SER A 8 6.78 -35.45 -22.92
C SER A 8 5.62 -34.45 -23.02
N LEU A 9 5.79 -33.42 -23.84
CA LEU A 9 4.72 -32.52 -24.32
C LEU A 9 3.86 -33.26 -25.37
N PRO A 10 2.51 -33.18 -25.32
CA PRO A 10 1.69 -33.68 -26.40
C PRO A 10 1.64 -32.67 -27.57
N ALA A 11 1.89 -33.21 -28.77
CA ALA A 11 1.90 -32.51 -30.05
C ALA A 11 0.50 -32.00 -30.47
N ALA A 12 0.47 -30.83 -31.09
CA ALA A 12 -0.70 -30.28 -31.78
C ALA A 12 -1.05 -31.10 -33.03
N PRO A 13 -2.33 -31.34 -33.36
CA PRO A 13 -2.71 -31.99 -34.60
C PRO A 13 -2.75 -30.98 -35.78
N PRO A 14 -2.46 -31.44 -37.02
CA PRO A 14 -2.34 -30.57 -38.18
C PRO A 14 -3.70 -30.23 -38.80
N ALA A 15 -3.78 -29.04 -39.41
CA ALA A 15 -4.85 -28.66 -40.30
C ALA A 15 -4.70 -29.35 -41.67
N ALA A 16 -5.78 -29.97 -42.16
CA ALA A 16 -5.93 -30.33 -43.57
C ALA A 16 -7.39 -30.13 -43.99
N ALA A 17 -7.56 -29.38 -45.08
CA ALA A 17 -8.81 -29.05 -45.73
C ALA A 17 -9.18 -30.07 -46.82
N ALA A 18 -10.48 -30.34 -47.03
CA ALA A 18 -11.10 -30.45 -48.36
C ALA A 18 -12.63 -30.66 -48.29
N PHE A 19 -13.36 -29.69 -48.88
CA PHE A 19 -14.59 -29.76 -49.70
C PHE A 19 -15.69 -30.82 -49.46
N GLY A 20 -16.95 -30.35 -49.39
CA GLY A 20 -18.10 -31.15 -49.86
C GLY A 20 -19.50 -30.87 -49.31
N SER A 21 -20.06 -29.69 -49.61
CA SER A 21 -21.50 -29.43 -49.90
C SER A 21 -22.65 -29.84 -48.95
N THR A 22 -23.58 -28.86 -48.82
CA THR A 22 -25.05 -28.94 -48.61
C THR A 22 -25.61 -28.63 -47.21
N GLY A 23 -26.50 -27.62 -47.18
CA GLY A 23 -27.75 -27.72 -46.42
C GLY A 23 -27.88 -26.95 -45.09
N SER A 24 -28.09 -25.64 -45.15
CA SER A 24 -29.12 -24.88 -44.42
C SER A 24 -29.54 -25.35 -43.00
N ARG A 25 -29.29 -24.52 -41.97
CA ARG A 25 -30.30 -24.09 -40.98
C ARG A 25 -29.82 -22.89 -40.14
N ARG A 26 -30.68 -21.86 -40.10
CA ARG A 26 -30.54 -20.56 -39.44
C ARG A 26 -30.43 -20.65 -37.91
N TRP A 27 -29.57 -19.83 -37.31
CA TRP A 27 -29.71 -19.34 -35.94
C TRP A 27 -30.03 -17.83 -35.98
N ARG A 28 -31.13 -17.45 -35.31
CA ARG A 28 -31.66 -16.07 -35.26
C ARG A 28 -30.94 -15.27 -34.18
N ALA A 29 -30.56 -14.03 -34.49
CA ALA A 29 -30.15 -13.03 -33.52
C ALA A 29 -31.38 -12.44 -32.78
N PRO A 30 -31.27 -12.02 -31.51
CA PRO A 30 -32.33 -11.34 -30.78
C PRO A 30 -32.56 -9.90 -31.28
N PRO A 31 -33.77 -9.34 -31.12
CA PRO A 31 -34.11 -8.02 -31.66
C PRO A 31 -33.53 -6.87 -30.80
N PRO A 32 -33.31 -5.67 -31.38
CA PRO A 32 -32.81 -4.51 -30.66
C PRO A 32 -33.91 -3.84 -29.81
N PRO A 33 -33.57 -3.18 -28.70
CA PRO A 33 -34.54 -2.41 -27.92
C PRO A 33 -34.98 -1.13 -28.65
N ALA A 34 -36.22 -0.73 -28.34
CA ALA A 34 -37.01 0.27 -29.05
C ALA A 34 -36.48 1.72 -28.92
N LYS A 35 -36.72 2.50 -29.98
CA LYS A 35 -36.45 3.94 -30.09
C LYS A 35 -37.32 4.75 -29.10
N GLY A 36 -36.67 5.58 -28.29
CA GLY A 36 -37.30 6.62 -27.48
C GLY A 36 -36.57 7.97 -27.62
N ARG A 37 -37.23 8.91 -28.33
CA ARG A 37 -37.05 10.38 -28.38
C ARG A 37 -35.66 10.96 -28.70
N LEU A 38 -35.58 11.54 -29.91
CA LEU A 38 -34.61 12.56 -30.29
C LEU A 38 -34.77 13.81 -29.40
N CYS A 39 -33.69 14.20 -28.71
CA CYS A 39 -33.38 15.60 -28.46
C CYS A 39 -32.10 15.94 -29.22
N ARG A 40 -32.21 16.90 -30.15
CA ARG A 40 -31.07 17.48 -30.87
C ARG A 40 -30.22 18.27 -29.87
N LEU A 41 -28.93 17.92 -29.74
CA LEU A 41 -27.92 18.85 -29.26
C LEU A 41 -26.76 18.87 -30.25
N ARG A 42 -26.34 20.10 -30.55
CA ARG A 42 -25.28 20.48 -31.49
C ARG A 42 -23.94 19.91 -31.03
N GLY A 43 -23.07 19.62 -31.99
CA GLY A 43 -21.70 19.23 -31.72
C GLY A 43 -20.90 20.35 -31.06
N GLU A 44 -20.19 19.98 -30.00
CA GLU A 44 -19.01 20.67 -29.48
C GLU A 44 -18.02 19.60 -28.98
N ASP A 45 -16.74 19.95 -29.05
CA ASP A 45 -15.56 19.11 -29.18
C ASP A 45 -15.26 18.13 -28.02
N VAL A 46 -14.89 16.90 -28.42
CA VAL A 46 -14.14 15.95 -27.58
C VAL A 46 -12.68 16.36 -27.58
N GLY A 47 -12.37 17.48 -26.92
CA GLY A 47 -11.02 18.05 -26.82
C GLY A 47 -10.60 18.54 -25.43
N SER A 48 -11.47 18.44 -24.43
CA SER A 48 -11.27 19.16 -23.14
C SER A 48 -10.71 18.33 -21.98
N ALA A 49 -10.58 17.00 -22.07
CA ALA A 49 -10.10 16.20 -20.93
C ALA A 49 -8.56 16.25 -20.75
N ALA A 50 -7.81 16.36 -21.85
CA ALA A 50 -6.34 16.46 -21.80
C ALA A 50 -5.83 17.87 -21.46
N ALA A 51 -6.66 18.91 -21.63
CA ALA A 51 -6.29 20.29 -21.37
C ALA A 51 -6.32 20.65 -19.87
N LEU A 52 -7.17 19.98 -19.07
CA LEU A 52 -7.32 20.22 -17.63
C LEU A 52 -6.10 19.79 -16.80
N TRP A 53 -5.28 18.86 -17.30
CA TRP A 53 -4.03 18.44 -16.66
C TRP A 53 -2.90 19.48 -16.78
N ARG A 54 -2.96 20.39 -17.78
CA ARG A 54 -1.92 21.43 -17.97
C ARG A 54 -2.19 22.72 -17.21
N THR A 55 -3.43 23.04 -16.85
CA THR A 55 -3.80 24.36 -16.30
C THR A 55 -3.87 24.42 -14.77
N ARG A 56 -3.85 23.29 -14.06
CA ARG A 56 -3.80 23.28 -12.58
C ARG A 56 -2.40 23.25 -11.99
N ALA A 57 -1.37 22.90 -12.78
CA ALA A 57 0.02 22.90 -12.34
C ALA A 57 0.68 24.30 -12.31
N THR A 58 0.03 25.34 -12.83
CA THR A 58 0.60 26.70 -12.94
C THR A 58 -0.14 27.79 -12.17
N ALA A 59 -1.23 27.47 -11.45
CA ALA A 59 -1.98 28.44 -10.67
C ALA A 59 -2.06 28.01 -9.20
N GLY A 60 -1.01 28.29 -8.42
CA GLY A 60 -1.13 28.26 -6.97
C GLY A 60 0.14 27.98 -6.17
N VAL A 61 1.26 28.67 -6.40
CA VAL A 61 2.24 28.94 -5.32
C VAL A 61 2.94 30.27 -5.60
N SER A 62 2.51 31.33 -4.93
CA SER A 62 3.33 32.50 -4.65
C SER A 62 3.93 32.36 -3.25
N SER A 63 5.08 31.71 -3.14
CA SER A 63 6.02 31.91 -2.02
C SER A 63 7.35 31.23 -2.33
N SER A 64 8.41 31.92 -1.96
CA SER A 64 9.80 31.77 -2.40
C SER A 64 10.52 30.49 -1.97
N SER A 65 11.56 30.20 -2.77
CA SER A 65 12.78 29.41 -2.50
C SER A 65 12.70 27.89 -2.57
N THR A 66 13.00 27.33 -3.77
CA THR A 66 13.91 26.17 -4.00
C THR A 66 14.07 25.76 -5.48
N ALA A 67 13.54 26.51 -6.45
CA ALA A 67 13.65 26.15 -7.88
C ALA A 67 15.05 26.32 -8.53
N LYS A 68 16.05 26.89 -7.83
CA LYS A 68 17.38 27.18 -8.41
C LYS A 68 18.38 26.01 -8.40
N GLY A 69 18.11 24.92 -7.65
CA GLY A 69 19.04 23.78 -7.55
C GLY A 69 18.91 22.75 -8.69
N LEU A 70 17.69 22.47 -9.15
CA LEU A 70 17.43 21.44 -10.17
C LEU A 70 17.78 21.89 -11.59
N GLN A 71 17.59 23.17 -11.90
CA GLN A 71 17.87 23.71 -13.24
C GLN A 71 19.38 23.81 -13.52
N ALA A 72 20.20 23.99 -12.47
CA ALA A 72 21.66 23.98 -12.58
C ALA A 72 22.19 22.56 -12.86
N ASN A 73 21.63 21.52 -12.23
CA ASN A 73 22.04 20.14 -12.46
C ASN A 73 21.62 19.60 -13.84
N LEU A 74 20.48 20.06 -14.38
CA LEU A 74 20.07 19.74 -15.77
C LEU A 74 21.04 20.34 -16.80
N ILE A 75 21.51 21.57 -16.58
CA ILE A 75 22.45 22.26 -17.48
C ILE A 75 23.87 21.67 -17.35
N GLU A 76 24.29 21.26 -16.16
CA GLU A 76 25.59 20.59 -15.96
C GLU A 76 25.63 19.18 -16.60
N GLN A 77 24.51 18.44 -16.60
CA GLN A 77 24.43 17.15 -17.28
C GLN A 77 24.29 17.27 -18.80
N GLU A 78 23.57 18.27 -19.33
CA GLU A 78 23.59 18.59 -20.76
C GLU A 78 25.01 18.96 -21.25
N ALA A 79 25.78 19.68 -20.42
CA ALA A 79 27.16 20.07 -20.76
C ALA A 79 28.14 18.88 -20.82
N LEU A 80 27.90 17.82 -20.05
CA LEU A 80 28.71 16.58 -20.09
C LEU A 80 28.42 15.72 -21.34
N ILE A 81 27.23 15.82 -21.92
CA ILE A 81 26.82 15.08 -23.12
C ILE A 81 27.44 15.68 -24.41
N THR A 82 27.87 16.94 -24.38
CA THR A 82 28.41 17.66 -25.56
C THR A 82 29.88 17.39 -25.93
N LYS A 83 30.64 16.58 -25.19
CA LYS A 83 32.02 16.20 -25.60
C LYS A 83 32.03 14.87 -26.36
N ARG A 84 31.92 14.93 -27.70
CA ARG A 84 32.02 13.79 -28.63
C ARG A 84 33.48 13.41 -28.95
N PRO A 85 33.77 12.12 -29.22
CA PRO A 85 34.73 11.70 -30.23
C PRO A 85 34.03 11.58 -31.60
N ASP A 86 34.76 11.91 -32.67
CA ASP A 86 34.29 12.12 -34.04
C ASP A 86 34.31 10.84 -34.91
N GLU A 87 34.02 9.67 -34.34
CA GLU A 87 34.09 8.38 -35.06
C GLU A 87 32.75 7.63 -35.04
N SER A 88 32.40 7.05 -36.20
CA SER A 88 31.22 6.20 -36.39
C SER A 88 31.37 4.92 -35.56
N ARG A 89 30.70 4.88 -34.41
CA ARG A 89 30.54 3.66 -33.62
C ARG A 89 29.22 2.99 -33.96
N ASP A 90 29.29 1.70 -34.25
CA ASP A 90 28.13 0.84 -34.46
C ASP A 90 27.29 0.75 -33.18
N LEU A 91 25.99 0.50 -33.30
CA LEU A 91 25.07 0.46 -32.16
C LEU A 91 25.39 -0.66 -31.16
N ASP A 92 26.19 -1.65 -31.54
CA ASP A 92 26.73 -2.68 -30.65
C ASP A 92 27.72 -2.08 -29.63
N ASP A 93 28.37 -0.96 -29.92
CA ASP A 93 29.26 -0.27 -28.97
C ASP A 93 28.51 0.42 -27.82
N TYR A 94 27.20 0.69 -27.98
CA TYR A 94 26.38 1.21 -26.89
C TYR A 94 26.07 0.14 -25.83
N GLN A 95 26.25 -1.15 -26.12
CA GLN A 95 26.21 -2.20 -25.09
C GLN A 95 27.34 -2.03 -24.06
N HIS A 96 28.50 -1.52 -24.48
CA HIS A 96 29.64 -1.26 -23.58
C HIS A 96 29.55 0.08 -22.84
N ILE A 97 28.74 1.03 -23.30
CA ILE A 97 28.50 2.29 -22.56
C ILE A 97 27.67 2.02 -21.29
N CYS A 98 26.90 0.93 -21.23
CA CYS A 98 26.15 0.53 -20.03
C CYS A 98 27.00 -0.23 -19.00
N GLU A 99 28.20 -0.69 -19.35
CA GLU A 99 29.22 -1.19 -18.41
C GLU A 99 30.05 -0.03 -17.83
N VAL A 100 29.42 1.08 -17.44
CA VAL A 100 30.10 2.03 -16.53
C VAL A 100 30.28 1.29 -15.20
N HIS A 101 31.48 0.74 -15.01
CA HIS A 101 31.99 0.06 -13.83
C HIS A 101 32.04 0.94 -12.55
N GLY A 102 31.20 1.99 -12.46
CA GLY A 102 31.08 2.90 -11.31
C GLY A 102 29.64 3.15 -10.84
N ALA A 103 28.63 3.14 -11.71
CA ALA A 103 27.27 3.56 -11.34
C ALA A 103 26.52 2.53 -10.45
N ALA A 104 26.81 1.24 -10.59
CA ALA A 104 26.30 0.21 -9.69
C ALA A 104 26.96 0.26 -8.29
N ALA A 105 28.13 0.89 -8.17
CA ALA A 105 28.79 1.09 -6.88
C ALA A 105 28.11 2.20 -6.07
N GLU A 106 27.47 3.18 -6.71
CA GLU A 106 26.83 4.32 -6.04
C GLU A 106 25.51 3.95 -5.32
N LEU A 107 24.69 3.07 -5.90
CA LEU A 107 23.44 2.61 -5.25
C LEU A 107 23.66 1.50 -4.21
N ARG A 108 24.82 0.82 -4.26
CA ARG A 108 25.11 -0.34 -3.42
C ARG A 108 24.88 -0.08 -1.93
N PRO A 109 25.33 1.04 -1.33
CA PRO A 109 25.09 1.30 0.08
C PRO A 109 23.61 1.38 0.45
N LEU A 110 22.79 2.03 -0.38
CA LEU A 110 21.34 2.14 -0.16
C LEU A 110 20.65 0.78 -0.32
N ILE A 111 21.05 -0.02 -1.32
CA ILE A 111 20.53 -1.37 -1.53
C ILE A 111 20.88 -2.27 -0.33
N GLU A 112 22.12 -2.22 0.15
CA GLU A 112 22.57 -2.98 1.32
C GLU A 112 21.87 -2.51 2.61
N GLN A 113 21.65 -1.20 2.76
CA GLN A 113 20.85 -0.66 3.86
C GLN A 113 19.43 -1.24 3.84
N VAL A 114 18.72 -1.15 2.72
CA VAL A 114 17.36 -1.72 2.60
C VAL A 114 17.37 -3.23 2.83
N ARG A 115 18.33 -3.98 2.26
CA ARG A 115 18.45 -5.42 2.48
C ARG A 115 18.64 -5.77 3.97
N SER A 116 19.47 -5.01 4.68
CA SER A 116 19.65 -5.19 6.12
C SER A 116 18.40 -4.88 6.93
N MET A 117 17.57 -3.93 6.48
CA MET A 117 16.24 -3.67 7.08
C MET A 117 15.25 -4.82 6.86
N LEU A 118 15.32 -5.52 5.72
CA LEU A 118 14.43 -6.64 5.40
C LEU A 118 14.83 -7.98 6.06
N SER A 119 16.11 -8.13 6.42
CA SER A 119 16.64 -9.39 6.97
C SER A 119 16.08 -9.79 8.35
N PRO A 120 15.85 -8.87 9.32
CA PRO A 120 15.37 -9.20 10.66
C PRO A 120 13.85 -9.13 10.80
N MET A 121 13.07 -9.23 9.70
CA MET A 121 11.61 -9.16 9.83
C MET A 121 11.09 -10.29 10.73
N GLU A 122 10.56 -9.94 11.90
CA GLU A 122 9.99 -10.85 12.90
C GLU A 122 8.49 -10.58 13.04
N ASP A 123 8.00 -10.21 14.23
CA ASP A 123 6.58 -9.87 14.41
C ASP A 123 6.20 -8.41 14.18
N GLY A 124 7.11 -7.61 13.61
CA GLY A 124 6.87 -6.24 13.15
C GLY A 124 7.61 -5.18 13.93
N GLU A 125 8.09 -4.16 13.21
CA GLU A 125 8.66 -2.93 13.74
C GLU A 125 7.59 -1.83 13.73
N ILE A 126 7.16 -1.44 14.94
CA ILE A 126 6.06 -0.51 15.16
C ILE A 126 6.39 0.41 16.33
N SER A 127 6.04 1.69 16.21
CA SER A 127 6.26 2.66 17.29
C SER A 127 5.42 2.33 18.54
N ALA A 128 5.99 2.56 19.72
CA ALA A 128 5.27 2.41 20.98
C ALA A 128 4.10 3.39 21.13
N SER A 129 3.07 2.96 21.84
CA SER A 129 1.87 3.73 22.19
C SER A 129 1.91 4.07 23.68
N ALA A 130 1.85 5.37 24.01
CA ALA A 130 1.89 5.79 25.41
C ALA A 130 0.59 5.42 26.15
N TYR A 131 -0.55 5.41 25.44
CA TYR A 131 -1.84 4.94 25.95
C TYR A 131 -1.77 3.46 26.36
N ASP A 132 -1.35 2.58 25.47
CA ASP A 132 -1.26 1.14 25.77
C ASP A 132 -0.20 0.85 26.84
N THR A 133 0.93 1.55 26.79
CA THR A 133 1.98 1.42 27.82
C THR A 133 1.48 1.86 29.19
N ALA A 134 0.63 2.88 29.27
CA ALA A 134 -0.01 3.29 30.52
C ALA A 134 -0.96 2.23 31.07
N TRP A 135 -1.73 1.55 30.23
CA TRP A 135 -2.57 0.42 30.67
C TRP A 135 -1.74 -0.76 31.19
N VAL A 136 -0.62 -1.07 30.55
CA VAL A 136 0.33 -2.08 31.05
C VAL A 136 0.92 -1.65 32.39
N ALA A 137 1.29 -0.38 32.53
CA ALA A 137 1.82 0.17 33.77
C ALA A 137 0.81 0.17 34.93
N LEU A 138 -0.49 0.11 34.65
CA LEU A 138 -1.55 0.04 35.66
C LEU A 138 -1.76 -1.37 36.26
N VAL A 139 -1.19 -2.42 35.65
CA VAL A 139 -1.33 -3.79 36.15
C VAL A 139 -0.64 -3.92 37.51
N PRO A 140 -1.36 -4.26 38.59
CA PRO A 140 -0.76 -4.46 39.91
C PRO A 140 0.02 -5.77 39.95
N ARG A 141 1.01 -5.86 40.86
CA ARG A 141 1.74 -7.10 41.09
C ARG A 141 0.78 -8.27 41.37
N LEU A 142 0.96 -9.37 40.64
CA LEU A 142 0.08 -10.55 40.70
C LEU A 142 0.47 -11.51 41.84
N ASP A 143 1.74 -11.52 42.23
CA ASP A 143 2.27 -12.40 43.28
C ASP A 143 2.28 -11.72 44.65
N GLY A 144 1.46 -12.24 45.56
CA GLY A 144 1.39 -11.87 46.97
C GLY A 144 2.33 -12.72 47.84
N ASP A 145 3.62 -12.80 47.51
CA ASP A 145 4.59 -13.52 48.35
C ASP A 145 5.11 -12.61 49.48
N GLY A 146 4.25 -12.45 50.49
CA GLY A 146 4.60 -12.50 51.92
C GLY A 146 5.49 -11.43 52.58
N ASP A 147 6.42 -10.77 51.90
CA ASP A 147 7.37 -9.86 52.55
C ASP A 147 7.68 -8.63 51.69
N GLY A 148 6.85 -7.59 51.86
CA GLY A 148 7.13 -6.24 51.36
C GLY A 148 6.04 -5.66 50.44
N ASP A 149 5.17 -4.84 51.04
CA ASP A 149 4.25 -3.86 50.44
C ASP A 149 3.85 -4.15 48.97
N GLY A 150 2.76 -4.91 48.81
CA GLY A 150 2.21 -5.34 47.51
C GLY A 150 1.57 -4.24 46.66
N ASP A 151 2.06 -2.99 46.73
CA ASP A 151 1.42 -1.81 46.14
C ASP A 151 2.21 -1.20 44.96
N GLY A 152 2.74 -2.05 44.07
CA GLY A 152 3.56 -1.63 42.93
C GLY A 152 3.15 -2.22 41.58
N PRO A 153 3.63 -1.64 40.46
CA PRO A 153 3.33 -2.11 39.11
C PRO A 153 3.98 -3.47 38.84
N GLN A 154 3.23 -4.38 38.20
CA GLN A 154 3.74 -5.66 37.70
C GLN A 154 4.84 -5.47 36.63
N PHE A 155 4.75 -4.39 35.85
CA PHE A 155 5.68 -4.07 34.77
C PHE A 155 6.39 -2.72 35.02
N PRO A 156 7.40 -2.65 35.92
CA PRO A 156 8.12 -1.41 36.19
C PRO A 156 8.82 -0.80 34.97
N ALA A 157 9.16 -1.61 33.97
CA ALA A 157 9.75 -1.15 32.71
C ALA A 157 8.78 -0.22 31.94
N ALA A 158 7.48 -0.52 31.92
CA ALA A 158 6.47 0.33 31.29
C ALA A 158 6.37 1.69 31.98
N VAL A 159 6.45 1.72 33.32
CA VAL A 159 6.53 2.98 34.06
C VAL A 159 7.76 3.78 33.66
N ARG A 160 8.96 3.17 33.65
CA ARG A 160 10.20 3.84 33.24
C ARG A 160 10.11 4.42 31.83
N TRP A 161 9.50 3.68 30.90
CA TRP A 161 9.24 4.15 29.55
C TRP A 161 8.35 5.40 29.55
N ILE A 162 7.22 5.40 30.28
CA ILE A 162 6.33 6.56 30.39
C ILE A 162 7.10 7.78 30.93
N VAL A 163 7.92 7.58 31.96
CA VAL A 163 8.75 8.65 32.55
C VAL A 163 9.75 9.21 31.52
N GLY A 164 10.38 8.35 30.73
CA GLY A 164 11.35 8.72 29.70
C GLY A 164 10.75 9.40 28.45
N SER A 165 9.48 9.13 28.14
CA SER A 165 8.87 9.50 26.85
C SER A 165 7.98 10.75 26.87
N GLN A 166 7.97 11.53 27.95
CA GLN A 166 7.18 12.78 28.01
C GLN A 166 7.76 13.84 27.07
N LEU A 167 6.93 14.37 26.17
CA LEU A 167 7.30 15.43 25.23
C LEU A 167 7.56 16.77 25.93
N ALA A 168 8.23 17.68 25.22
CA ALA A 168 8.65 18.98 25.76
C ALA A 168 7.48 19.84 26.25
N ASP A 169 6.32 19.77 25.60
CA ASP A 169 5.08 20.47 25.98
C ASP A 169 4.35 19.85 27.18
N GLY A 170 4.84 18.71 27.69
CA GLY A 170 4.24 17.97 28.80
C GLY A 170 3.28 16.87 28.37
N SER A 171 2.98 16.72 27.08
CA SER A 171 2.13 15.66 26.54
C SER A 171 2.90 14.35 26.31
N TRP A 172 2.15 13.30 25.95
CA TRP A 172 2.64 12.06 25.34
C TRP A 172 1.87 11.83 24.03
N GLY A 173 2.48 11.13 23.07
CA GLY A 173 1.89 10.82 21.76
C GLY A 173 2.94 10.85 20.64
N ASP A 174 2.51 10.90 19.37
CA ASP A 174 3.45 11.03 18.24
C ASP A 174 4.18 12.38 18.31
N ALA A 175 5.51 12.34 18.22
CA ALA A 175 6.36 13.52 18.39
C ALA A 175 6.39 14.43 17.16
N ALA A 176 6.19 13.87 15.96
CA ALA A 176 6.32 14.58 14.69
C ALA A 176 4.98 15.14 14.19
N LEU A 177 3.88 14.44 14.43
CA LEU A 177 2.52 14.87 14.08
C LEU A 177 1.72 15.21 15.35
N PHE A 178 1.15 16.42 15.38
CA PHE A 178 0.22 16.81 16.45
C PHE A 178 -1.21 16.47 16.03
N SER A 179 -1.88 15.61 16.81
CA SER A 179 -3.33 15.46 16.85
C SER A 179 -3.80 15.67 18.29
N ALA A 180 -4.81 16.51 18.51
CA ALA A 180 -5.36 16.72 19.85
C ALA A 180 -5.98 15.44 20.39
N TYR A 181 -6.67 14.65 19.56
CA TYR A 181 -7.17 13.34 19.98
C TYR A 181 -6.05 12.45 20.50
N ASP A 182 -4.98 12.28 19.72
CA ASP A 182 -3.81 11.47 20.10
C ASP A 182 -3.14 12.00 21.38
N ARG A 183 -2.81 13.29 21.42
CA ARG A 183 -2.09 13.87 22.56
C ARG A 183 -2.90 13.81 23.85
N VAL A 184 -4.21 14.08 23.78
CA VAL A 184 -5.05 14.10 24.98
C VAL A 184 -5.22 12.71 25.57
N ILE A 185 -5.52 11.68 24.77
CA ILE A 185 -5.75 10.32 25.30
C ILE A 185 -4.46 9.71 25.86
N ASN A 186 -3.34 9.86 25.15
CA ASN A 186 -2.02 9.40 25.61
C ASN A 186 -1.62 10.10 26.91
N THR A 187 -1.76 11.44 26.97
CA THR A 187 -1.36 12.23 28.14
C THR A 187 -2.20 11.88 29.36
N LEU A 188 -3.52 11.78 29.21
CA LEU A 188 -4.38 11.41 30.34
C LEU A 188 -4.03 10.01 30.85
N ALA A 189 -3.72 9.06 29.97
CA ALA A 189 -3.41 7.69 30.36
C ALA A 189 -2.12 7.62 31.16
N CYS A 190 -1.06 8.29 30.69
CA CYS A 190 0.21 8.38 31.42
C CYS A 190 0.04 9.08 32.77
N VAL A 191 -0.74 10.15 32.86
CA VAL A 191 -1.02 10.83 34.14
C VAL A 191 -1.77 9.90 35.10
N VAL A 192 -2.77 9.16 34.63
CA VAL A 192 -3.50 8.18 35.44
C VAL A 192 -2.56 7.09 35.97
N ALA A 193 -1.71 6.53 35.11
CA ALA A 193 -0.74 5.50 35.48
C ALA A 193 0.27 5.98 36.53
N LEU A 194 0.88 7.15 36.32
CA LEU A 194 1.85 7.72 37.27
C LEU A 194 1.19 8.11 38.60
N THR A 195 -0.03 8.65 38.55
CA THR A 195 -0.78 9.04 39.77
C THR A 195 -1.19 7.82 40.59
N LYS A 196 -1.61 6.72 39.95
CA LYS A 196 -2.00 5.48 40.64
C LYS A 196 -0.89 4.97 41.56
N TRP A 197 0.37 5.13 41.16
CA TRP A 197 1.54 4.68 41.92
C TRP A 197 2.24 5.80 42.71
N SER A 198 1.67 7.01 42.76
CA SER A 198 2.29 8.19 43.39
C SER A 198 3.70 8.51 42.89
N LEU A 199 3.94 8.32 41.59
CA LEU A 199 5.25 8.52 40.94
C LEU A 199 5.29 9.83 40.14
N GLU A 200 6.49 10.43 40.06
CA GLU A 200 6.81 11.54 39.15
C GLU A 200 5.80 12.72 39.16
N PRO A 201 5.53 13.33 40.34
CA PRO A 201 4.50 14.36 40.47
C PRO A 201 4.70 15.58 39.55
N ASP A 202 5.94 15.93 39.21
CA ASP A 202 6.23 17.03 38.28
C ASP A 202 5.85 16.70 36.82
N LYS A 203 6.01 15.44 36.40
CA LYS A 203 5.56 14.98 35.07
C LYS A 203 4.04 14.97 35.00
N CYS A 204 3.37 14.51 36.06
CA CYS A 204 1.91 14.57 36.20
C CYS A 204 1.41 16.02 36.10
N ARG A 205 2.04 16.96 36.83
CA ARG A 205 1.69 18.40 36.78
C ARG A 205 1.82 18.99 35.38
N ARG A 206 2.87 18.63 34.64
CA ARG A 206 3.07 19.05 33.24
C ARG A 206 2.00 18.47 32.31
N GLY A 207 1.70 17.18 32.43
CA GLY A 207 0.64 16.54 31.65
C GLY A 207 -0.73 17.15 31.90
N LEU A 208 -1.08 17.41 33.16
CA LEU A 208 -2.33 18.08 33.52
C LEU A 208 -2.40 19.52 33.00
N ARG A 209 -1.29 20.25 33.02
CA ARG A 209 -1.21 21.58 32.41
C ARG A 209 -1.49 21.52 30.92
N PHE A 210 -0.87 20.57 30.20
CA PHE A 210 -1.12 20.35 28.78
C PHE A 210 -2.60 20.06 28.51
N LEU A 211 -3.22 19.14 29.26
CA LEU A 211 -4.63 18.77 29.12
C LEU A 211 -5.54 20.00 29.29
N LYS A 212 -5.37 20.75 30.38
CA LYS A 212 -6.15 21.98 30.65
C LYS A 212 -6.04 23.01 29.53
N GLN A 213 -4.88 23.10 28.87
CA GLN A 213 -4.64 24.06 27.78
C GLN A 213 -5.15 23.60 26.42
N ASN A 214 -5.41 22.30 26.21
CA ASN A 214 -5.65 21.74 24.87
C ASN A 214 -6.97 20.99 24.70
N MET A 215 -7.76 20.75 25.76
CA MET A 215 -9.06 20.05 25.67
C MET A 215 -10.06 20.67 24.68
N TRP A 216 -10.02 21.99 24.47
CA TRP A 216 -10.87 22.68 23.50
C TRP A 216 -10.63 22.23 22.05
N ARG A 217 -9.40 21.84 21.71
CA ARG A 217 -9.04 21.39 20.36
C ARG A 217 -9.80 20.13 19.94
N LEU A 218 -10.21 19.28 20.89
CA LEU A 218 -11.02 18.09 20.59
C LEU A 218 -12.38 18.43 19.94
N ALA A 219 -12.90 19.63 20.17
CA ALA A 219 -14.16 20.06 19.55
C ALA A 219 -13.96 20.70 18.16
N GLU A 220 -12.72 21.04 17.80
CA GLU A 220 -12.37 21.70 16.53
C GLU A 220 -11.68 20.76 15.54
N GLU A 221 -11.01 19.70 16.01
CA GLU A 221 -10.32 18.76 15.16
C GLU A 221 -11.31 17.84 14.43
N GLU A 222 -11.04 17.63 13.13
CA GLU A 222 -11.86 16.81 12.24
C GLU A 222 -12.05 15.39 12.80
N PRO A 223 -13.29 14.87 12.86
CA PRO A 223 -13.56 13.53 13.39
C PRO A 223 -12.85 12.39 12.65
N GLU A 224 -12.45 12.59 11.40
CA GLU A 224 -11.76 11.62 10.55
C GLU A 224 -10.38 11.22 11.09
N THR A 225 -9.69 12.11 11.83
CA THR A 225 -8.39 11.82 12.46
C THR A 225 -8.53 11.15 13.83
N MET A 226 -9.78 10.94 14.30
CA MET A 226 -10.04 10.38 15.61
C MET A 226 -9.55 8.92 15.71
N PRO A 227 -8.71 8.60 16.72
CA PRO A 227 -8.22 7.25 16.93
C PRO A 227 -9.34 6.21 17.12
N ILE A 228 -9.03 4.96 16.80
CA ILE A 228 -9.94 3.83 16.93
C ILE A 228 -10.40 3.72 18.38
N GLY A 229 -11.73 3.63 18.57
CA GLY A 229 -12.30 3.41 19.89
C GLY A 229 -12.19 4.60 20.84
N PHE A 230 -11.70 5.77 20.40
CA PHE A 230 -11.52 6.96 21.26
C PHE A 230 -12.76 7.30 22.08
N GLU A 231 -13.95 7.31 21.45
CA GLU A 231 -15.22 7.64 22.14
C GLU A 231 -15.65 6.62 23.20
N ILE A 232 -15.05 5.44 23.21
CA ILE A 232 -15.31 4.39 24.21
C ILE A 232 -14.18 4.40 25.26
N ALA A 233 -12.93 4.41 24.81
CA ALA A 233 -11.73 4.38 25.62
C ALA A 233 -11.55 5.66 26.46
N PHE A 234 -11.65 6.83 25.83
CA PHE A 234 -11.35 8.10 26.48
C PHE A 234 -12.27 8.40 27.66
N PRO A 235 -13.61 8.24 27.58
CA PRO A 235 -14.44 8.53 28.74
C PRO A 235 -14.24 7.53 29.88
N SER A 236 -13.86 6.27 29.60
CA SER A 236 -13.51 5.30 30.66
C SER A 236 -12.25 5.73 31.40
N LEU A 237 -11.30 6.30 30.67
CA LEU A 237 -10.09 6.86 31.25
C LEU A 237 -10.35 8.14 32.07
N VAL A 238 -11.31 8.97 31.64
CA VAL A 238 -11.78 10.13 32.43
C VAL A 238 -12.41 9.66 33.75
N GLU A 239 -13.19 8.59 33.76
CA GLU A 239 -13.71 8.01 35.01
C GLU A 239 -12.60 7.46 35.91
N ALA A 240 -11.60 6.78 35.34
CA ALA A 240 -10.42 6.33 36.08
C ALA A 240 -9.69 7.53 36.74
N ALA A 241 -9.50 8.62 36.00
CA ALA A 241 -8.90 9.84 36.53
C ALA A 241 -9.71 10.43 37.69
N ARG A 242 -11.05 10.44 37.57
CA ARG A 242 -11.96 10.90 38.63
C ARG A 242 -11.83 10.07 39.89
N SER A 243 -11.74 8.74 39.75
CA SER A 243 -11.59 7.82 40.89
C SER A 243 -10.29 8.03 41.68
N LEU A 244 -9.25 8.54 41.02
CA LEU A 244 -7.95 8.86 41.63
C LEU A 244 -7.86 10.31 42.14
N GLY A 245 -8.93 11.10 42.04
CA GLY A 245 -8.93 12.50 42.47
C GLY A 245 -8.04 13.42 41.63
N ILE A 246 -7.77 13.05 40.37
CA ILE A 246 -6.97 13.87 39.46
C ILE A 246 -7.75 15.14 39.10
N ASP A 247 -7.07 16.30 39.15
CA ASP A 247 -7.64 17.60 38.77
C ASP A 247 -7.70 17.79 37.24
N PHE A 248 -8.62 17.06 36.62
CA PHE A 248 -8.94 17.08 35.20
C PHE A 248 -10.21 17.93 34.94
N PRO A 249 -10.33 18.64 33.80
CA PRO A 249 -11.52 19.45 33.50
C PRO A 249 -12.74 18.60 33.11
N TYR A 250 -13.38 17.95 34.10
CA TYR A 250 -14.50 17.02 33.91
C TYR A 250 -15.75 17.62 33.26
N GLU A 251 -15.96 18.94 33.40
CA GLU A 251 -17.12 19.65 32.87
C GLU A 251 -16.82 20.34 31.52
N HIS A 252 -15.68 20.03 30.88
CA HIS A 252 -15.29 20.66 29.62
C HIS A 252 -16.28 20.36 28.50
N HIS A 253 -16.67 21.37 27.73
CA HIS A 253 -17.72 21.24 26.71
C HIS A 253 -17.43 20.17 25.65
N SER A 254 -16.16 19.97 25.25
CA SER A 254 -15.74 18.92 24.31
C SER A 254 -16.12 17.50 24.76
N LEU A 255 -16.27 17.26 26.06
CA LEU A 255 -16.65 15.93 26.57
C LEU A 255 -18.10 15.58 26.28
N LYS A 256 -19.00 16.57 26.16
CA LYS A 256 -20.44 16.33 25.97
C LYS A 256 -20.73 15.53 24.71
N GLY A 257 -20.11 15.91 23.59
CA GLY A 257 -20.24 15.18 22.32
C GLY A 257 -19.69 13.76 22.42
N ILE A 258 -18.53 13.59 23.06
CA ILE A 258 -17.87 12.29 23.23
C ILE A 258 -18.75 11.33 24.05
N TYR A 259 -19.32 11.78 25.17
CA TYR A 259 -20.23 10.96 25.98
C TYR A 259 -21.52 10.61 25.24
N ALA A 260 -22.10 11.55 24.47
CA ALA A 260 -23.29 11.28 23.67
C ALA A 260 -23.01 10.19 22.61
N ASN A 261 -21.87 10.27 21.93
CA ASN A 261 -21.46 9.29 20.93
C ASN A 261 -21.13 7.93 21.55
N ARG A 262 -20.53 7.91 22.74
CA ARG A 262 -20.31 6.69 23.52
C ARG A 262 -21.63 5.93 23.76
N GLU A 263 -22.65 6.62 24.24
CA GLU A 263 -23.96 6.02 24.51
C GLU A 263 -24.62 5.47 23.23
N LEU A 264 -24.52 6.20 22.12
CA LEU A 264 -25.01 5.73 20.83
C LEU A 264 -24.27 4.47 20.36
N LYS A 265 -22.95 4.43 20.52
CA LYS A 265 -22.12 3.26 20.16
C LYS A 265 -22.41 2.05 21.04
N LEU A 266 -22.48 2.23 22.35
CA LEU A 266 -22.78 1.15 23.30
C LEU A 266 -24.17 0.54 23.06
N LYS A 267 -25.16 1.33 22.64
CA LYS A 267 -26.49 0.82 22.25
C LYS A 267 -26.49 0.01 20.96
N ARG A 268 -25.57 0.30 20.04
CA ARG A 268 -25.41 -0.43 18.78
C ARG A 268 -24.62 -1.72 18.93
N ILE A 269 -23.83 -1.86 20.00
CA ILE A 269 -23.04 -3.07 20.23
C ILE A 269 -23.97 -4.20 20.70
N PRO A 270 -24.09 -5.29 19.93
CA PRO A 270 -24.83 -6.47 20.35
C PRO A 270 -24.06 -7.17 21.48
N LYS A 271 -24.43 -6.86 22.74
CA LYS A 271 -23.75 -7.38 23.94
C LYS A 271 -23.62 -8.90 23.96
N ASP A 272 -24.63 -9.63 23.47
CA ASP A 272 -24.57 -11.09 23.41
C ASP A 272 -23.54 -11.57 22.38
N MET A 273 -23.48 -10.96 21.20
CA MET A 273 -22.51 -11.34 20.17
C MET A 273 -21.07 -11.06 20.59
N MET A 274 -20.83 -9.96 21.32
CA MET A 274 -19.50 -9.58 21.84
C MET A 274 -18.86 -10.69 22.69
N HIS A 275 -19.67 -11.53 23.34
CA HIS A 275 -19.21 -12.62 24.21
C HIS A 275 -19.27 -14.00 23.55
N MET A 276 -19.75 -14.09 22.30
CA MET A 276 -19.95 -15.37 21.60
C MET A 276 -19.03 -15.55 20.40
N VAL A 277 -18.71 -14.46 19.69
CA VAL A 277 -17.89 -14.50 18.47
C VAL A 277 -16.76 -13.48 18.53
N PRO A 278 -15.55 -13.81 18.03
CA PRO A 278 -14.48 -12.83 17.90
C PRO A 278 -14.89 -11.68 16.98
N THR A 279 -14.80 -10.45 17.48
CA THR A 279 -15.10 -9.22 16.72
C THR A 279 -14.05 -8.16 17.03
N SER A 280 -14.06 -7.07 16.25
CA SER A 280 -13.15 -5.91 16.46
C SER A 280 -13.25 -5.30 17.86
N ILE A 281 -14.35 -5.52 18.58
CA ILE A 281 -14.57 -5.03 19.95
C ILE A 281 -13.55 -5.59 20.94
N LEU A 282 -13.04 -6.82 20.72
CA LEU A 282 -12.02 -7.41 21.58
C LEU A 282 -10.75 -6.54 21.66
N HIS A 283 -10.52 -5.66 20.68
CA HIS A 283 -9.39 -4.74 20.64
C HIS A 283 -9.55 -3.51 21.58
N SER A 284 -10.71 -3.31 22.21
CA SER A 284 -11.01 -2.13 23.03
C SER A 284 -11.80 -2.45 24.31
N LEU A 285 -11.53 -3.59 24.93
CA LEU A 285 -12.25 -4.07 26.13
C LEU A 285 -12.08 -3.14 27.35
N GLU A 286 -10.95 -2.45 27.48
CA GLU A 286 -10.66 -1.49 28.55
C GLU A 286 -11.62 -0.30 28.60
N GLY A 287 -12.30 -0.01 27.49
CA GLY A 287 -13.31 1.02 27.40
C GLY A 287 -14.74 0.53 27.72
N MET A 288 -14.97 -0.79 27.79
CA MET A 288 -16.31 -1.37 27.78
C MET A 288 -16.86 -1.66 29.18
N PRO A 289 -18.10 -1.24 29.50
CA PRO A 289 -18.74 -1.59 30.77
C PRO A 289 -19.42 -2.97 30.71
N GLY A 290 -19.49 -3.66 31.85
CA GLY A 290 -20.34 -4.85 32.04
C GLY A 290 -19.88 -6.09 31.27
N LEU A 291 -18.58 -6.36 31.27
CA LEU A 291 -17.96 -7.50 30.59
C LEU A 291 -18.13 -8.81 31.38
N ASP A 292 -18.46 -9.90 30.69
CA ASP A 292 -18.43 -11.28 31.22
C ASP A 292 -17.09 -11.93 30.82
N TRP A 293 -16.13 -11.86 31.74
CA TRP A 293 -14.77 -12.38 31.53
C TRP A 293 -14.72 -13.90 31.31
N GLN A 294 -15.63 -14.66 31.91
CA GLN A 294 -15.67 -16.11 31.74
C GLN A 294 -15.98 -16.50 30.29
N ARG A 295 -16.81 -15.69 29.62
CA ARG A 295 -17.08 -15.85 28.19
C ARG A 295 -15.97 -15.26 27.33
N LEU A 296 -15.49 -14.06 27.65
CA LEU A 296 -14.44 -13.40 26.86
C LEU A 296 -13.14 -14.20 26.79
N LEU A 297 -12.71 -14.85 27.87
CA LEU A 297 -11.50 -15.68 27.87
C LEU A 297 -11.56 -16.84 26.85
N LYS A 298 -12.76 -17.26 26.42
CA LYS A 298 -12.93 -18.27 25.36
C LYS A 298 -12.67 -17.70 23.95
N LEU A 299 -12.66 -16.38 23.82
CA LEU A 299 -12.38 -15.64 22.58
C LEU A 299 -10.94 -15.10 22.52
N GLN A 300 -10.12 -15.39 23.53
CA GLN A 300 -8.72 -14.99 23.58
C GLN A 300 -7.96 -15.53 22.35
N SER A 301 -7.09 -14.70 21.78
CA SER A 301 -6.18 -15.10 20.70
C SER A 301 -5.23 -16.20 21.16
N SER A 302 -4.72 -16.98 20.22
CA SER A 302 -3.81 -18.10 20.52
C SER A 302 -2.51 -17.67 21.21
N ASP A 303 -2.09 -16.41 21.03
CA ASP A 303 -0.88 -15.83 21.60
C ASP A 303 -1.08 -15.22 23.00
N GLY A 304 -2.29 -15.31 23.56
CA GLY A 304 -2.68 -14.80 24.86
C GLY A 304 -3.31 -13.40 24.85
N SER A 305 -3.33 -12.73 23.69
CA SER A 305 -3.91 -11.39 23.58
C SER A 305 -5.44 -11.39 23.45
N PHE A 306 -6.03 -10.24 23.70
CA PHE A 306 -7.36 -9.88 23.19
C PHE A 306 -7.20 -9.07 21.91
N LEU A 307 -7.39 -9.74 20.76
CA LEU A 307 -7.27 -9.19 19.41
C LEU A 307 -6.01 -8.31 19.25
N TYR A 308 -4.87 -8.82 19.72
CA TYR A 308 -3.55 -8.22 19.54
C TYR A 308 -3.39 -6.82 20.15
N SER A 309 -4.26 -6.42 21.08
CA SER A 309 -4.21 -5.12 21.75
C SER A 309 -3.56 -5.26 23.14
N PRO A 310 -2.43 -4.58 23.41
CA PRO A 310 -1.84 -4.57 24.74
C PRO A 310 -2.72 -3.93 25.82
N SER A 311 -3.40 -2.79 25.57
CA SER A 311 -4.31 -2.18 26.56
C SER A 311 -5.45 -3.10 26.97
N ALA A 312 -6.16 -3.67 25.99
CA ALA A 312 -7.26 -4.61 26.25
C ALA A 312 -6.78 -5.86 27.00
N THR A 313 -5.59 -6.36 26.67
CA THR A 313 -5.01 -7.54 27.32
C THR A 313 -4.52 -7.24 28.74
N ALA A 314 -3.92 -6.07 28.97
CA ALA A 314 -3.52 -5.60 30.30
C ALA A 314 -4.74 -5.36 31.21
N TYR A 315 -5.82 -4.82 30.64
CA TYR A 315 -7.08 -4.69 31.34
C TYR A 315 -7.66 -6.08 31.70
N ALA A 316 -7.72 -7.00 30.74
CA ALA A 316 -8.17 -8.37 30.99
C ALA A 316 -7.32 -9.08 32.07
N LEU A 317 -6.00 -8.92 32.02
CA LEU A 317 -5.08 -9.44 33.04
C LEU A 317 -5.42 -8.92 34.42
N THR A 318 -5.65 -7.61 34.56
CA THR A 318 -6.02 -6.98 35.84
C THR A 318 -7.34 -7.53 36.38
N GLN A 319 -8.29 -7.87 35.51
CA GLN A 319 -9.61 -8.37 35.91
C GLN A 319 -9.65 -9.88 36.20
N THR A 320 -8.72 -10.65 35.64
CA THR A 320 -8.82 -12.12 35.61
C THR A 320 -7.62 -12.86 36.20
N GLY A 321 -6.45 -12.22 36.26
CA GLY A 321 -5.18 -12.88 36.58
C GLY A 321 -4.76 -13.94 35.55
N ASP A 322 -5.32 -13.91 34.33
CA ASP A 322 -5.05 -14.93 33.32
C ASP A 322 -3.57 -14.99 32.91
N ARG A 323 -2.97 -16.17 33.03
CA ARG A 323 -1.54 -16.39 32.76
C ARG A 323 -1.17 -16.09 31.31
N LYS A 324 -2.04 -16.38 30.34
CA LYS A 324 -1.72 -16.13 28.93
C LYS A 324 -1.72 -14.64 28.60
N CYS A 325 -2.61 -13.87 29.22
CA CYS A 325 -2.57 -12.40 29.14
C CYS A 325 -1.24 -11.87 29.69
N PHE A 326 -0.78 -12.39 30.84
CA PHE A 326 0.52 -12.04 31.41
C PHE A 326 1.67 -12.36 30.46
N GLU A 327 1.73 -13.59 29.93
CA GLU A 327 2.79 -14.02 28.99
C GLU A 327 2.83 -13.18 27.71
N TYR A 328 1.67 -12.78 27.19
CA TYR A 328 1.59 -11.87 26.07
C TYR A 328 2.21 -10.51 26.42
N ILE A 329 1.76 -9.86 27.51
CA ILE A 329 2.24 -8.54 27.89
C ILE A 329 3.73 -8.55 28.23
N ASP A 330 4.19 -9.55 29.00
CA ASP A 330 5.59 -9.68 29.39
C ASP A 330 6.53 -9.81 28.17
N ARG A 331 6.12 -10.60 27.16
CA ARG A 331 6.84 -10.72 25.89
C ARG A 331 6.92 -9.38 25.15
N VAL A 332 5.81 -8.65 25.05
CA VAL A 332 5.77 -7.37 24.32
C VAL A 332 6.59 -6.31 25.07
N VAL A 333 6.43 -6.18 26.39
CA VAL A 333 7.22 -5.26 27.23
C VAL A 333 8.71 -5.54 27.10
N SER A 334 9.11 -6.82 27.07
CA SER A 334 10.50 -7.22 26.90
C SER A 334 11.05 -6.87 25.51
N LYS A 335 10.24 -7.03 24.46
CA LYS A 335 10.66 -6.69 23.09
C LYS A 335 10.88 -5.19 22.88
N PHE A 336 10.06 -4.35 23.51
CA PHE A 336 10.02 -2.90 23.27
C PHE A 336 10.61 -2.09 24.44
N ASP A 337 11.49 -2.71 25.24
CA ASP A 337 12.22 -2.08 26.34
C ASP A 337 11.32 -1.27 27.30
N GLY A 338 10.17 -1.84 27.65
CA GLY A 338 9.19 -1.21 28.54
C GLY A 338 7.98 -0.63 27.81
N GLY A 339 8.19 0.03 26.67
CA GLY A 339 7.08 0.51 25.83
C GLY A 339 6.27 -0.66 25.28
N VAL A 340 5.04 -0.43 24.84
CA VAL A 340 4.29 -1.38 24.01
C VAL A 340 3.57 -0.63 22.91
N PRO A 341 3.43 -1.17 21.69
CA PRO A 341 2.63 -0.56 20.62
C PRO A 341 1.12 -0.69 20.92
N ASN A 342 0.29 -0.08 20.06
CA ASN A 342 -1.17 -0.19 20.21
C ASN A 342 -1.74 -1.53 19.67
N VAL A 343 -0.97 -2.20 18.82
CA VAL A 343 -1.29 -3.51 18.23
C VAL A 343 0.00 -4.31 18.06
N TYR A 344 0.00 -5.59 18.46
CA TYR A 344 1.13 -6.50 18.26
C TYR A 344 0.71 -7.98 18.34
N PRO A 345 1.21 -8.85 17.44
CA PRO A 345 2.12 -8.57 16.33
C PRO A 345 1.46 -7.85 15.15
N VAL A 346 2.26 -7.41 14.17
CA VAL A 346 1.85 -6.84 12.87
C VAL A 346 2.64 -7.48 11.73
N ASP A 347 2.94 -8.76 11.87
CA ASP A 347 3.89 -9.52 11.06
C ASP A 347 3.46 -9.71 9.60
N LEU A 348 2.16 -9.95 9.37
CA LEU A 348 1.61 -10.07 8.02
C LEU A 348 1.46 -8.70 7.38
N PHE A 349 0.91 -7.74 8.12
CA PHE A 349 0.72 -6.36 7.64
C PHE A 349 2.04 -5.74 7.18
N GLU A 350 3.09 -5.78 8.00
CA GLU A 350 4.39 -5.19 7.65
C GLU A 350 4.96 -5.82 6.37
N ARG A 351 4.93 -7.15 6.27
CA ARG A 351 5.41 -7.90 5.11
C ARG A 351 4.67 -7.55 3.83
N LEU A 352 3.35 -7.49 3.90
CA LEU A 352 2.50 -7.15 2.75
C LEU A 352 2.81 -5.75 2.24
N TRP A 353 2.87 -4.78 3.14
CA TRP A 353 3.11 -3.40 2.76
C TRP A 353 4.55 -3.16 2.30
N VAL A 354 5.55 -3.81 2.90
CA VAL A 354 6.94 -3.75 2.44
C VAL A 354 7.06 -4.17 0.98
N VAL A 355 6.50 -5.34 0.61
CA VAL A 355 6.54 -5.81 -0.78
C VAL A 355 5.82 -4.84 -1.70
N ASP A 356 4.61 -4.41 -1.33
CA ASP A 356 3.84 -3.43 -2.11
C ASP A 356 4.60 -2.12 -2.32
N ARG A 357 5.26 -1.58 -1.29
CA ARG A 357 6.04 -0.33 -1.41
C ARG A 357 7.23 -0.51 -2.33
N LEU A 358 8.00 -1.59 -2.19
CA LEU A 358 9.17 -1.84 -3.03
C LEU A 358 8.79 -2.04 -4.50
N GLU A 359 7.68 -2.72 -4.78
CA GLU A 359 7.16 -2.92 -6.13
C GLU A 359 6.67 -1.62 -6.76
N ARG A 360 5.82 -0.86 -6.04
CA ARG A 360 5.26 0.40 -6.55
C ARG A 360 6.32 1.49 -6.69
N LEU A 361 7.34 1.51 -5.83
CA LEU A 361 8.50 2.39 -5.98
C LEU A 361 9.43 1.94 -7.12
N GLY A 362 9.22 0.75 -7.67
CA GLY A 362 9.93 0.28 -8.84
C GLY A 362 11.33 -0.28 -8.56
N VAL A 363 11.63 -0.63 -7.31
CA VAL A 363 12.96 -1.08 -6.85
C VAL A 363 12.98 -2.53 -6.38
N SER A 364 11.84 -3.24 -6.43
CA SER A 364 11.72 -4.65 -6.01
C SER A 364 12.70 -5.60 -6.68
N HIS A 365 13.16 -5.29 -7.90
CA HIS A 365 14.12 -6.10 -8.65
C HIS A 365 15.49 -6.27 -7.96
N TYR A 366 15.85 -5.41 -7.00
CA TYR A 366 17.07 -5.57 -6.18
C TYR A 366 16.91 -6.55 -5.00
N PHE A 367 15.65 -6.92 -4.68
CA PHE A 367 15.28 -7.61 -3.46
C PHE A 367 14.49 -8.90 -3.72
N GLN A 368 14.67 -9.52 -4.89
CA GLN A 368 13.90 -10.69 -5.31
C GLN A 368 13.95 -11.83 -4.27
N ARG A 369 15.14 -12.12 -3.73
CA ARG A 369 15.33 -13.18 -2.74
C ARG A 369 14.60 -12.86 -1.42
N GLU A 370 14.69 -11.63 -0.95
CA GLU A 370 14.03 -11.18 0.28
C GLU A 370 12.50 -11.20 0.10
N ILE A 371 12.02 -10.73 -1.05
CA ILE A 371 10.60 -10.76 -1.41
C ILE A 371 10.08 -12.21 -1.48
N GLU A 372 10.79 -13.14 -2.12
CA GLU A 372 10.42 -14.56 -2.16
C GLU A 372 10.24 -15.14 -0.74
N GLN A 373 11.17 -14.84 0.17
CA GLN A 373 11.07 -15.29 1.57
C GLN A 373 9.87 -14.68 2.31
N ILE A 374 9.57 -13.41 2.04
CA ILE A 374 8.39 -12.73 2.57
C ILE A 374 7.11 -13.36 2.02
N MET A 375 7.04 -13.63 0.72
CA MET A 375 5.89 -14.27 0.08
C MET A 375 5.66 -15.69 0.60
N ASP A 376 6.73 -16.46 0.83
CA ASP A 376 6.64 -17.78 1.48
C ASP A 376 6.12 -17.70 2.92
N TYR A 377 6.48 -16.65 3.65
CA TYR A 377 5.92 -16.40 4.99
C TYR A 377 4.42 -16.11 4.92
N ILE A 378 4.01 -15.17 4.07
CA ILE A 378 2.60 -14.80 3.87
C ILE A 378 1.80 -16.03 3.44
N LYS A 379 2.32 -16.84 2.50
CA LYS A 379 1.63 -18.04 2.03
C LYS A 379 1.44 -19.07 3.14
N ARG A 380 2.43 -19.27 4.01
CA ARG A 380 2.32 -20.20 5.16
C ARG A 380 1.20 -19.84 6.12
N HIS A 381 0.86 -18.56 6.23
CA HIS A 381 -0.19 -18.06 7.12
C HIS A 381 -1.49 -17.69 6.40
N TRP A 382 -1.54 -17.84 5.07
CA TRP A 382 -2.76 -17.69 4.28
C TRP A 382 -3.79 -18.75 4.65
N THR A 383 -5.06 -18.35 4.77
CA THR A 383 -6.18 -19.28 5.02
C THR A 383 -7.33 -18.99 4.06
N GLU A 384 -8.21 -19.98 3.84
CA GLU A 384 -9.41 -19.81 3.01
C GLU A 384 -10.44 -18.85 3.63
N ASP A 385 -10.32 -18.57 4.93
CA ASP A 385 -11.15 -17.58 5.62
C ASP A 385 -10.61 -16.15 5.44
N GLY A 386 -9.35 -16.01 5.01
CA GLY A 386 -8.61 -14.76 4.90
C GLY A 386 -7.51 -14.63 5.94
N ILE A 387 -6.92 -13.45 6.02
CA ILE A 387 -5.92 -13.10 7.03
C ILE A 387 -6.28 -11.76 7.67
N CYS A 388 -5.49 -11.35 8.66
CA CYS A 388 -5.44 -9.97 9.11
C CYS A 388 -3.97 -9.57 9.30
N TRP A 389 -3.74 -8.41 9.91
CA TRP A 389 -2.40 -7.88 10.19
C TRP A 389 -1.46 -8.82 10.96
N ALA A 390 -2.03 -9.78 11.71
CA ALA A 390 -1.33 -10.73 12.54
C ALA A 390 -1.58 -12.19 12.13
N ARG A 391 -0.56 -13.04 12.21
CA ARG A 391 -0.71 -14.48 11.98
C ARG A 391 -1.70 -15.14 12.96
N ASN A 392 -2.33 -16.22 12.50
CA ASN A 392 -3.20 -17.10 13.29
C ASN A 392 -4.40 -16.40 13.96
N SER A 393 -4.87 -15.30 13.37
CA SER A 393 -6.05 -14.59 13.87
C SER A 393 -7.35 -15.30 13.58
N ASN A 394 -8.29 -15.23 14.53
CA ASN A 394 -9.67 -15.65 14.35
C ASN A 394 -10.54 -14.53 13.74
N VAL A 395 -10.02 -13.31 13.64
CA VAL A 395 -10.68 -12.15 13.01
C VAL A 395 -9.91 -11.82 11.74
N LYS A 396 -10.60 -11.72 10.61
CA LYS A 396 -10.02 -11.41 9.30
C LYS A 396 -10.47 -10.03 8.86
N ASP A 397 -9.63 -9.35 8.09
CA ASP A 397 -9.98 -8.09 7.45
C ASP A 397 -9.73 -8.13 5.94
N VAL A 398 -10.50 -7.33 5.22
CA VAL A 398 -10.48 -7.31 3.75
C VAL A 398 -9.22 -6.65 3.20
N ASP A 399 -8.57 -5.76 3.95
CA ASP A 399 -7.43 -4.99 3.47
C ASP A 399 -6.20 -5.89 3.34
N ASP A 400 -5.80 -6.53 4.46
CA ASP A 400 -4.70 -7.49 4.49
C ASP A 400 -5.01 -8.70 3.61
N THR A 401 -6.26 -9.18 3.59
CA THR A 401 -6.68 -10.29 2.72
C THR A 401 -6.57 -9.93 1.24
N ALA A 402 -7.00 -8.73 0.83
CA ALA A 402 -6.90 -8.28 -0.56
C ALA A 402 -5.46 -8.06 -0.99
N MET A 403 -4.65 -7.45 -0.12
CA MET A 403 -3.21 -7.28 -0.33
C MET A 403 -2.51 -8.63 -0.51
N ALA A 404 -2.70 -9.57 0.41
CA ALA A 404 -2.08 -10.89 0.34
C ALA A 404 -2.56 -11.68 -0.88
N PHE A 405 -3.87 -11.69 -1.17
CA PHE A 405 -4.40 -12.34 -2.36
C PHE A 405 -3.72 -11.81 -3.63
N ARG A 406 -3.65 -10.49 -3.77
CA ARG A 406 -3.05 -9.84 -4.94
C ARG A 406 -1.58 -10.21 -5.09
N LEU A 407 -0.80 -10.02 -4.03
CA LEU A 407 0.64 -10.27 -4.05
C LEU A 407 0.93 -11.76 -4.25
N LEU A 408 0.29 -12.66 -3.51
CA LEU A 408 0.48 -14.11 -3.68
C LEU A 408 0.18 -14.55 -5.10
N ARG A 409 -0.93 -14.08 -5.69
CA ARG A 409 -1.29 -14.43 -7.05
C ARG A 409 -0.30 -13.89 -8.08
N LEU A 410 0.13 -12.64 -7.96
CA LEU A 410 1.10 -12.03 -8.87
C LEU A 410 2.48 -12.70 -8.79
N HIS A 411 2.84 -13.25 -7.62
CA HIS A 411 4.05 -14.05 -7.39
C HIS A 411 3.87 -15.55 -7.71
N GLY A 412 2.75 -15.94 -8.34
CA GLY A 412 2.56 -17.30 -8.87
C GLY A 412 2.06 -18.33 -7.85
N TYR A 413 1.67 -17.92 -6.65
CA TYR A 413 1.07 -18.83 -5.66
C TYR A 413 -0.41 -19.10 -5.99
N ASN A 414 -0.85 -20.34 -5.72
CA ASN A 414 -2.26 -20.69 -5.82
C ASN A 414 -3.06 -20.15 -4.63
N VAL A 415 -3.98 -19.22 -4.91
CA VAL A 415 -4.92 -18.63 -3.95
C VAL A 415 -6.31 -18.51 -4.56
N SER A 416 -7.33 -18.94 -3.81
CA SER A 416 -8.73 -18.91 -4.25
C SER A 416 -9.36 -17.53 -4.02
N PRO A 417 -10.14 -16.99 -4.97
CA PRO A 417 -10.89 -15.76 -4.75
C PRO A 417 -12.10 -15.97 -3.83
N ASN A 418 -12.44 -17.22 -3.50
CA ASN A 418 -13.56 -17.54 -2.61
C ASN A 418 -13.40 -16.96 -1.21
N VAL A 419 -12.17 -16.64 -0.81
CA VAL A 419 -11.85 -15.93 0.44
C VAL A 419 -12.68 -14.64 0.61
N PHE A 420 -13.00 -13.96 -0.50
CA PHE A 420 -13.75 -12.71 -0.46
C PHE A 420 -15.24 -12.89 -0.17
N LYS A 421 -15.77 -14.12 -0.23
CA LYS A 421 -17.17 -14.42 0.15
C LYS A 421 -17.43 -14.11 1.62
N ASN A 422 -16.41 -14.17 2.47
CA ASN A 422 -16.54 -13.88 3.90
C ASN A 422 -16.78 -12.39 4.18
N PHE A 423 -16.34 -11.53 3.25
CA PHE A 423 -16.47 -10.08 3.34
C PHE A 423 -17.66 -9.54 2.53
N GLU A 424 -18.31 -10.39 1.74
CA GLU A 424 -19.47 -10.05 0.93
C GLU A 424 -20.77 -10.26 1.72
N LYS A 425 -21.64 -9.26 1.71
CA LYS A 425 -23.03 -9.39 2.16
C LYS A 425 -23.94 -8.55 1.28
N ASP A 426 -24.97 -9.17 0.73
CA ASP A 426 -25.98 -8.52 -0.11
C ASP A 426 -25.39 -7.75 -1.32
N GLY A 427 -24.25 -8.22 -1.85
CA GLY A 427 -23.53 -7.61 -2.97
C GLY A 427 -22.57 -6.48 -2.57
N GLU A 428 -22.53 -6.11 -1.30
CA GLU A 428 -21.59 -5.14 -0.74
C GLU A 428 -20.41 -5.84 -0.05
N PHE A 429 -19.27 -5.14 0.04
CA PHE A 429 -18.07 -5.63 0.73
C PHE A 429 -17.74 -4.79 1.95
N PHE A 430 -17.22 -5.43 3.00
CA PHE A 430 -16.95 -4.80 4.29
C PHE A 430 -15.56 -5.14 4.81
N CYS A 431 -15.00 -4.25 5.63
CA CYS A 431 -13.67 -4.40 6.21
C CYS A 431 -13.54 -5.62 7.11
N PHE A 432 -14.58 -5.95 7.88
CA PHE A 432 -14.57 -7.07 8.81
C PHE A 432 -15.82 -7.92 8.65
N VAL A 433 -15.66 -9.24 8.78
CA VAL A 433 -16.77 -10.20 8.72
C VAL A 433 -17.84 -9.85 9.77
N GLY A 434 -19.09 -9.75 9.32
CA GLY A 434 -20.23 -9.46 10.19
C GLY A 434 -20.34 -8.01 10.68
N GLN A 435 -19.52 -7.09 10.17
CA GLN A 435 -19.58 -5.66 10.50
C GLN A 435 -19.91 -4.84 9.25
N SER A 436 -20.26 -3.57 9.44
CA SER A 436 -20.65 -2.65 8.36
C SER A 436 -19.60 -1.58 8.04
N THR A 437 -18.36 -1.76 8.50
CA THR A 437 -17.28 -0.78 8.29
C THR A 437 -16.76 -0.90 6.86
N GLN A 438 -16.65 0.23 6.16
CA GLN A 438 -16.02 0.36 4.85
C GLN A 438 -15.01 1.50 4.91
N ALA A 439 -13.76 1.22 4.57
CA ALA A 439 -12.66 2.19 4.57
C ALA A 439 -12.10 2.37 3.16
N VAL A 440 -11.57 3.55 2.86
CA VAL A 440 -11.07 3.88 1.52
C VAL A 440 -9.90 2.98 1.17
N THR A 441 -8.95 2.78 2.08
CA THR A 441 -7.77 1.91 1.89
C THR A 441 -8.12 0.44 1.69
N GLY A 442 -9.05 -0.08 2.49
CA GLY A 442 -9.54 -1.46 2.35
C GLY A 442 -10.27 -1.70 1.02
N MET A 443 -11.13 -0.75 0.60
CA MET A 443 -11.84 -0.85 -0.68
C MET A 443 -10.91 -0.60 -1.87
N TYR A 444 -9.90 0.26 -1.72
CA TYR A 444 -8.83 0.48 -2.68
C TYR A 444 -8.01 -0.80 -2.93
N ASN A 445 -7.61 -1.49 -1.87
CA ASN A 445 -6.84 -2.74 -2.02
C ASN A 445 -7.71 -3.89 -2.55
N LEU A 446 -8.99 -3.97 -2.16
CA LEU A 446 -9.96 -4.87 -2.78
C LEU A 446 -10.11 -4.58 -4.28
N ASN A 447 -10.17 -3.29 -4.66
CA ASN A 447 -10.24 -2.90 -6.06
C ASN A 447 -9.02 -3.40 -6.83
N ARG A 448 -7.80 -3.13 -6.34
CA ARG A 448 -6.55 -3.61 -6.96
C ARG A 448 -6.51 -5.13 -7.08
N ALA A 449 -6.91 -5.85 -6.04
CA ALA A 449 -6.97 -7.31 -6.02
C ALA A 449 -7.97 -7.87 -7.04
N SER A 450 -9.13 -7.22 -7.22
CA SER A 450 -10.16 -7.67 -8.16
C SER A 450 -9.74 -7.57 -9.63
N GLN A 451 -8.76 -6.72 -9.95
CA GLN A 451 -8.31 -6.49 -11.33
C GLN A 451 -7.46 -7.64 -11.89
N ILE A 452 -6.91 -8.50 -11.03
CA ILE A 452 -6.12 -9.69 -11.43
C ILE A 452 -6.99 -10.97 -11.46
N SER A 453 -8.27 -10.81 -11.78
CA SER A 453 -9.23 -11.92 -11.90
C SER A 453 -8.95 -12.82 -13.10
N PHE A 454 -9.21 -14.11 -12.92
CA PHE A 454 -9.30 -15.10 -14.00
C PHE A 454 -10.75 -15.25 -14.49
N PRO A 455 -10.96 -15.74 -15.73
CA PRO A 455 -12.29 -16.05 -16.24
C PRO A 455 -13.05 -17.03 -15.32
N GLY A 456 -14.30 -16.71 -14.97
CA GLY A 456 -15.16 -17.52 -14.09
C GLY A 456 -15.08 -17.18 -12.60
N GLU A 457 -14.26 -16.20 -12.20
CA GLU A 457 -14.17 -15.74 -10.81
C GLU A 457 -15.21 -14.64 -10.50
N ASP A 458 -16.50 -15.00 -10.50
CA ASP A 458 -17.62 -14.05 -10.37
C ASP A 458 -17.56 -13.17 -9.11
N ILE A 459 -17.00 -13.69 -8.01
CA ILE A 459 -16.83 -12.93 -6.76
C ILE A 459 -15.91 -11.72 -6.96
N LEU A 460 -14.85 -11.84 -7.77
CA LEU A 460 -13.96 -10.71 -8.06
C LEU A 460 -14.61 -9.72 -9.02
N GLN A 461 -15.49 -10.17 -9.92
CA GLN A 461 -16.26 -9.25 -10.76
C GLN A 461 -17.18 -8.37 -9.91
N ARG A 462 -17.89 -8.96 -8.94
CA ARG A 462 -18.71 -8.21 -7.98
C ARG A 462 -17.86 -7.28 -7.11
N ALA A 463 -16.75 -7.78 -6.57
CA ALA A 463 -15.81 -6.96 -5.80
C ALA A 463 -15.28 -5.77 -6.60
N ARG A 464 -14.96 -5.96 -7.89
CA ARG A 464 -14.50 -4.91 -8.79
C ARG A 464 -15.56 -3.84 -9.00
N SER A 465 -16.79 -4.25 -9.33
CA SER A 465 -17.91 -3.33 -9.52
C SER A 465 -18.18 -2.51 -8.26
N PHE A 466 -18.35 -3.18 -7.11
CA PHE A 466 -18.63 -2.54 -5.84
C PHE A 466 -17.52 -1.57 -5.42
N SER A 467 -16.27 -2.03 -5.39
CA SER A 467 -15.14 -1.20 -4.95
C SER A 467 -14.89 -0.01 -5.89
N ASN A 468 -15.08 -0.17 -7.20
CA ASN A 468 -14.93 0.94 -8.14
C ASN A 468 -16.00 2.00 -7.94
N GLU A 469 -17.27 1.60 -7.78
CA GLU A 469 -18.38 2.50 -7.52
C GLU A 469 -18.18 3.25 -6.19
N PHE A 470 -17.83 2.52 -5.12
CA PHE A 470 -17.50 3.11 -3.82
C PHE A 470 -16.40 4.17 -3.93
N LEU A 471 -15.28 3.87 -4.59
CA LEU A 471 -14.16 4.79 -4.69
C LEU A 471 -14.48 6.00 -5.58
N ARG A 472 -15.21 5.82 -6.69
CA ARG A 472 -15.66 6.93 -7.56
C ARG A 472 -16.67 7.83 -6.84
N GLU A 473 -17.54 7.27 -6.01
CA GLU A 473 -18.45 8.06 -5.18
C GLU A 473 -17.66 8.91 -4.17
N ARG A 474 -16.68 8.32 -3.48
CA ARG A 474 -15.82 9.04 -2.53
C ARG A 474 -14.99 10.13 -3.20
N GLU A 475 -14.46 9.86 -4.39
CA GLU A 475 -13.78 10.83 -5.23
C GLU A 475 -14.70 12.03 -5.57
N ALA A 476 -15.92 11.76 -6.05
CA ALA A 476 -16.89 12.79 -6.40
C ALA A 476 -17.33 13.65 -5.20
N GLN A 477 -17.35 13.05 -3.99
CA GLN A 477 -17.67 13.73 -2.74
C GLN A 477 -16.48 14.47 -2.13
N GLY A 478 -15.25 14.29 -2.65
CA GLY A 478 -14.04 14.84 -2.04
C GLY A 478 -13.70 14.20 -0.70
N THR A 479 -14.07 12.94 -0.49
CA THR A 479 -13.92 12.21 0.80
C THR A 479 -12.94 11.03 0.69
N LEU A 480 -11.92 11.15 -0.17
CA LEU A 480 -10.81 10.20 -0.27
C LEU A 480 -9.80 10.38 0.89
N HIS A 481 -10.34 10.40 2.11
CA HIS A 481 -9.59 10.37 3.35
C HIS A 481 -9.82 9.02 4.01
N ASP A 482 -8.79 8.49 4.67
CA ASP A 482 -8.89 7.19 5.30
C ASP A 482 -8.80 7.31 6.82
N LYS A 483 -9.58 6.46 7.49
CA LYS A 483 -9.64 6.43 8.95
C LYS A 483 -8.41 5.76 9.58
N TRP A 484 -7.63 5.02 8.80
CA TRP A 484 -6.54 4.18 9.30
C TRP A 484 -5.16 4.72 8.95
N ILE A 485 -5.07 5.76 8.10
CA ILE A 485 -3.80 6.35 7.68
C ILE A 485 -3.93 7.82 7.28
N ILE A 486 -2.95 8.62 7.71
CA ILE A 486 -2.65 9.96 7.23
C ILE A 486 -1.47 9.83 6.28
N SER A 487 -1.77 9.71 4.99
CA SER A 487 -0.77 9.56 3.93
C SER A 487 -0.56 10.87 3.17
N LYS A 488 0.61 11.03 2.55
CA LYS A 488 0.92 12.20 1.71
C LYS A 488 -0.08 12.45 0.56
N ASP A 489 -0.51 11.43 -0.19
CA ASP A 489 -1.41 11.61 -1.35
C ASP A 489 -2.30 10.40 -1.67
N LEU A 490 -3.09 9.91 -0.69
CA LEU A 490 -4.09 8.86 -0.94
C LEU A 490 -5.08 9.21 -2.07
N PRO A 491 -5.60 10.46 -2.19
CA PRO A 491 -6.47 10.82 -3.30
C PRO A 491 -5.82 10.57 -4.66
N GLY A 492 -4.56 10.97 -4.83
CA GLY A 492 -3.81 10.71 -6.06
C GLY A 492 -3.57 9.23 -6.32
N GLU A 493 -3.29 8.42 -5.29
CA GLU A 493 -3.12 6.97 -5.43
C GLU A 493 -4.40 6.28 -5.94
N VAL A 494 -5.54 6.65 -5.35
CA VAL A 494 -6.86 6.12 -5.72
C VAL A 494 -7.22 6.58 -7.13
N GLN A 495 -7.09 7.87 -7.42
CA GLN A 495 -7.41 8.43 -8.73
C GLN A 495 -6.59 7.75 -9.83
N TYR A 496 -5.27 7.61 -9.64
CA TYR A 496 -4.41 6.93 -10.61
C TYR A 496 -4.91 5.51 -10.92
N THR A 497 -5.25 4.73 -9.90
CA THR A 497 -5.73 3.35 -10.07
C THR A 497 -7.09 3.26 -10.75
N LEU A 498 -7.97 4.24 -10.52
CA LEU A 498 -9.28 4.29 -11.16
C LEU A 498 -9.20 4.74 -12.62
N ASP A 499 -8.22 5.57 -12.98
CA ASP A 499 -8.00 6.06 -14.34
C ASP A 499 -7.15 5.08 -15.17
N PHE A 500 -6.21 4.38 -14.54
CA PHE A 500 -5.31 3.41 -15.15
C PHE A 500 -5.49 2.03 -14.49
N PRO A 501 -6.34 1.15 -15.03
CA PRO A 501 -6.50 -0.20 -14.50
C PRO A 501 -5.19 -1.00 -14.65
N TRP A 502 -5.03 -2.07 -13.87
CA TRP A 502 -3.84 -2.93 -13.85
C TRP A 502 -3.38 -3.38 -15.25
N TYR A 503 -4.31 -3.72 -16.16
CA TYR A 503 -3.99 -4.10 -17.55
C TYR A 503 -3.36 -2.98 -18.40
N ALA A 504 -3.50 -1.72 -17.96
CA ALA A 504 -2.94 -0.53 -18.61
C ALA A 504 -1.88 0.18 -17.75
N SER A 505 -1.55 -0.35 -16.56
CA SER A 505 -0.53 0.22 -15.67
C SER A 505 0.85 -0.26 -16.12
N LEU A 506 1.62 0.61 -16.77
CA LEU A 506 3.00 0.31 -17.14
C LEU A 506 3.92 0.51 -15.92
N PRO A 507 4.85 -0.41 -15.60
CA PRO A 507 5.67 -0.37 -14.39
C PRO A 507 6.35 0.98 -14.10
N ARG A 508 6.98 1.61 -15.10
CA ARG A 508 7.63 2.93 -14.90
C ARG A 508 6.66 4.09 -14.79
N VAL A 509 5.46 3.98 -15.36
CA VAL A 509 4.45 5.04 -15.26
C VAL A 509 3.86 5.04 -13.86
N GLU A 510 3.52 3.86 -13.33
CA GLU A 510 3.07 3.72 -11.94
C GLU A 510 4.16 4.16 -10.97
N ALA A 511 5.39 3.67 -11.14
CA ALA A 511 6.51 4.06 -10.28
C ALA A 511 6.79 5.56 -10.31
N ARG A 512 6.73 6.19 -11.50
CA ARG A 512 6.91 7.64 -11.62
C ARG A 512 5.86 8.39 -10.81
N THR A 513 4.59 8.01 -10.92
CA THR A 513 3.51 8.62 -10.15
C THR A 513 3.69 8.37 -8.65
N TYR A 514 4.03 7.14 -8.26
CA TYR A 514 4.12 6.75 -6.86
C TYR A 514 5.30 7.40 -6.10
N LEU A 515 6.39 7.73 -6.80
CA LEU A 515 7.49 8.53 -6.23
C LEU A 515 7.03 9.88 -5.66
N ASP A 516 6.01 10.49 -6.27
CA ASP A 516 5.46 11.76 -5.82
C ASP A 516 4.39 11.57 -4.73
N GLN A 517 3.80 10.37 -4.62
CA GLN A 517 2.70 10.06 -3.70
C GLN A 517 3.16 9.44 -2.37
N TYR A 518 4.20 8.61 -2.39
CA TYR A 518 4.72 7.96 -1.20
C TYR A 518 5.28 8.99 -0.20
N GLY A 519 4.80 8.94 1.05
CA GLY A 519 5.16 9.91 2.08
C GLY A 519 6.46 9.65 2.81
N GLY A 520 7.15 8.53 2.53
CA GLY A 520 8.36 8.17 3.25
C GLY A 520 8.07 7.97 4.74
N ASN A 521 8.88 8.55 5.62
CA ASN A 521 8.69 8.47 7.07
C ASN A 521 7.58 9.37 7.62
N GLU A 522 7.01 10.27 6.82
CA GLU A 522 6.01 11.24 7.26
C GLU A 522 4.61 10.63 7.40
N ASP A 523 4.30 9.57 6.64
CA ASP A 523 3.02 8.86 6.74
C ASP A 523 2.81 8.33 8.17
N VAL A 524 1.58 8.49 8.67
CA VAL A 524 1.18 8.09 10.03
C VAL A 524 -0.02 7.17 9.95
N TRP A 525 0.02 6.07 10.68
CA TRP A 525 -1.11 5.16 10.80
C TRP A 525 -1.96 5.53 12.02
N ILE A 526 -3.27 5.32 11.92
CA ILE A 526 -4.23 5.63 12.98
C ILE A 526 -4.70 4.31 13.59
N GLY A 527 -4.19 4.02 14.78
CA GLY A 527 -4.60 2.92 15.66
C GLY A 527 -5.52 3.42 16.77
N LYS A 528 -5.44 2.81 17.96
CA LYS A 528 -5.94 3.44 19.21
C LYS A 528 -5.17 4.72 19.56
N THR A 529 -3.97 4.83 19.03
CA THR A 529 -3.12 6.02 19.00
C THR A 529 -2.50 6.13 17.61
N LEU A 530 -1.93 7.28 17.29
CA LEU A 530 -1.08 7.39 16.12
C LEU A 530 0.13 6.46 16.26
N TYR A 531 0.55 5.84 15.15
CA TYR A 531 1.73 4.98 15.12
C TYR A 531 2.46 5.03 13.78
N ARG A 532 3.71 4.61 13.79
CA ARG A 532 4.58 4.52 12.61
C ARG A 532 5.08 3.12 12.41
N MET A 533 5.33 2.78 11.15
CA MET A 533 5.79 1.47 10.68
C MET A 533 7.12 1.68 9.93
N PRO A 534 8.28 1.73 10.62
CA PRO A 534 9.53 2.18 10.01
C PRO A 534 10.01 1.30 8.84
N LEU A 535 9.63 0.02 8.81
CA LEU A 535 9.95 -0.86 7.68
C LEU A 535 9.01 -0.63 6.49
N VAL A 536 7.79 -0.12 6.70
CA VAL A 536 6.84 0.20 5.61
C VAL A 536 7.04 1.61 5.08
N ASN A 537 7.28 2.57 5.99
CA ASN A 537 7.29 4.01 5.74
C ASN A 537 8.65 4.59 6.16
N ASN A 538 9.55 4.72 5.19
CA ASN A 538 10.89 5.28 5.41
C ASN A 538 11.45 6.00 4.17
N ASN A 539 12.37 6.91 4.43
CA ASN A 539 13.04 7.72 3.40
C ASN A 539 14.14 6.96 2.66
N ALA A 540 14.68 5.87 3.20
CA ALA A 540 15.68 5.07 2.49
C ALA A 540 15.07 4.43 1.22
N TYR A 541 13.83 3.97 1.30
CA TYR A 541 13.10 3.42 0.15
C TYR A 541 12.87 4.50 -0.91
N LEU A 542 12.41 5.69 -0.49
CA LEU A 542 12.16 6.80 -1.40
C LEU A 542 13.45 7.32 -2.05
N GLU A 543 14.53 7.42 -1.30
CA GLU A 543 15.82 7.87 -1.81
C GLU A 543 16.39 6.88 -2.83
N LEU A 544 16.41 5.59 -2.49
CA LEU A 544 16.81 4.53 -3.42
C LEU A 544 15.99 4.59 -4.71
N ALA A 545 14.66 4.72 -4.59
CA ALA A 545 13.76 4.74 -5.73
C ALA A 545 13.97 5.96 -6.63
N LYS A 546 14.21 7.15 -6.07
CA LYS A 546 14.52 8.35 -6.86
C LYS A 546 15.84 8.20 -7.61
N GLN A 547 16.89 7.74 -6.94
CA GLN A 547 18.19 7.58 -7.58
C GLN A 547 18.15 6.50 -8.67
N ASP A 548 17.52 5.36 -8.40
CA ASP A 548 17.34 4.28 -9.38
C ASP A 548 16.53 4.74 -10.60
N PHE A 549 15.40 5.43 -10.37
CA PHE A 549 14.55 5.93 -11.45
C PHE A 549 15.31 6.90 -12.37
N ASN A 550 16.00 7.88 -11.79
CA ASN A 550 16.77 8.86 -12.55
C ASN A 550 17.91 8.20 -13.33
N ARG A 551 18.60 7.25 -12.71
CA ARG A 551 19.67 6.48 -13.38
C ARG A 551 19.14 5.70 -14.58
N CYS A 552 18.03 4.98 -14.41
CA CYS A 552 17.39 4.27 -15.52
C CYS A 552 16.99 5.25 -16.64
N GLN A 553 16.40 6.39 -16.26
CA GLN A 553 15.96 7.40 -17.22
C GLN A 553 17.12 7.99 -18.04
N VAL A 554 18.27 8.26 -17.45
CA VAL A 554 19.46 8.73 -18.18
C VAL A 554 19.89 7.72 -19.24
N MET A 555 19.94 6.43 -18.91
CA MET A 555 20.26 5.41 -19.92
C MET A 555 19.19 5.29 -20.98
N HIS A 556 17.91 5.39 -20.58
CA HIS A 556 16.83 5.33 -21.55
C HIS A 556 16.87 6.51 -22.54
N GLN A 557 17.35 7.69 -22.11
CA GLN A 557 17.56 8.84 -23.00
C GLN A 557 18.69 8.60 -24.02
N LEU A 558 19.79 7.95 -23.60
CA LEU A 558 20.88 7.57 -24.49
C LEU A 558 20.44 6.53 -25.52
N GLU A 559 19.74 5.49 -25.07
CA GLU A 559 19.15 4.46 -25.92
C GLU A 559 18.14 5.06 -26.92
N TRP A 560 17.29 6.00 -26.49
CA TRP A 560 16.38 6.74 -27.37
C TRP A 560 17.13 7.49 -28.47
N HIS A 561 18.22 8.18 -28.12
CA HIS A 561 19.03 8.89 -29.10
C HIS A 561 19.62 7.94 -30.15
N GLY A 562 20.15 6.79 -29.72
CA GLY A 562 20.66 5.76 -30.62
C GLY A 562 19.59 5.17 -31.54
N LEU A 563 18.39 4.89 -31.00
CA LEU A 563 17.27 4.39 -31.79
C LEU A 563 16.76 5.41 -32.81
N HIS A 564 16.70 6.69 -32.43
CA HIS A 564 16.31 7.75 -33.35
C HIS A 564 17.33 7.93 -34.48
N LYS A 565 18.64 7.85 -34.16
CA LYS A 565 19.70 7.87 -35.18
C LYS A 565 19.54 6.71 -36.16
N TRP A 566 19.35 5.48 -35.66
CA TRP A 566 19.07 4.31 -36.48
C TRP A 566 17.86 4.51 -37.41
N PHE A 567 16.77 5.09 -36.90
CA PHE A 567 15.59 5.40 -37.72
C PHE A 567 15.90 6.33 -38.90
N VAL A 568 16.71 7.37 -38.68
CA VAL A 568 17.12 8.32 -39.73
C VAL A 568 18.08 7.68 -40.72
N GLU A 569 19.08 6.92 -40.25
CA GLU A 569 20.09 6.28 -41.10
C GLU A 569 19.49 5.23 -42.04
N ASN A 570 18.39 4.59 -41.63
CA ASN A 570 17.67 3.60 -42.46
C ASN A 570 16.54 4.23 -43.29
N ASP A 571 16.43 5.56 -43.32
CA ASP A 571 15.40 6.34 -44.04
C ASP A 571 13.97 5.78 -43.86
N LEU A 572 13.64 5.31 -42.66
CA LEU A 572 12.34 4.70 -42.39
C LEU A 572 11.18 5.71 -42.51
N GLY A 573 11.50 7.01 -42.49
CA GLY A 573 10.57 8.09 -42.78
C GLY A 573 10.01 8.04 -44.20
N ALA A 574 10.82 7.67 -45.19
CA ALA A 574 10.37 7.51 -46.59
C ALA A 574 9.29 6.42 -46.73
N PHE A 575 9.28 5.45 -45.82
CA PHE A 575 8.30 4.37 -45.76
C PHE A 575 7.07 4.71 -44.91
N GLY A 576 6.93 5.98 -44.52
CA GLY A 576 5.74 6.52 -43.86
C GLY A 576 5.70 6.37 -42.34
N VAL A 577 6.81 5.99 -41.70
CA VAL A 577 6.93 6.02 -40.23
C VAL A 577 7.28 7.43 -39.75
N ALA A 578 6.60 7.91 -38.72
CA ALA A 578 6.88 9.22 -38.14
C ALA A 578 7.79 9.10 -36.89
N PRO A 579 8.60 10.12 -36.53
CA PRO A 579 9.41 10.10 -35.32
C PRO A 579 8.62 9.80 -34.04
N GLU A 580 7.36 10.23 -33.97
CA GLU A 580 6.45 9.96 -32.85
C GLU A 580 6.10 8.48 -32.71
N ASP A 581 6.08 7.73 -33.82
CA ASP A 581 5.85 6.29 -33.80
C ASP A 581 7.07 5.56 -33.22
N VAL A 582 8.28 6.02 -33.53
CA VAL A 582 9.54 5.51 -32.95
C VAL A 582 9.58 5.80 -31.45
N LEU A 583 9.24 7.03 -31.05
CA LEU A 583 9.18 7.42 -29.63
C LEU A 583 8.16 6.58 -28.88
N ARG A 584 6.97 6.35 -29.47
CA ARG A 584 5.93 5.53 -28.84
C ARG A 584 6.38 4.08 -28.67
N ALA A 585 6.99 3.48 -29.70
CA ALA A 585 7.50 2.11 -29.64
C ALA A 585 8.56 1.96 -28.53
N TYR A 586 9.48 2.92 -28.47
CA TYR A 586 10.52 2.92 -27.45
C TYR A 586 9.98 3.19 -26.04
N PHE A 587 9.06 4.15 -25.90
CA PHE A 587 8.41 4.46 -24.63
C PHE A 587 7.71 3.24 -24.05
N LEU A 588 6.93 2.50 -24.86
CA LEU A 588 6.25 1.29 -24.41
C LEU A 588 7.26 0.22 -23.96
N ALA A 589 8.35 0.04 -24.71
CA ALA A 589 9.39 -0.91 -24.36
C ALA A 589 10.10 -0.53 -23.04
N ALA A 590 10.57 0.71 -22.93
CA ALA A 590 11.31 1.20 -21.77
C ALA A 590 10.44 1.34 -20.51
N ALA A 591 9.14 1.64 -20.66
CA ALA A 591 8.23 1.72 -19.52
C ALA A 591 7.90 0.34 -18.91
N CYS A 592 8.08 -0.75 -19.66
CA CYS A 592 7.84 -2.12 -19.23
C CYS A 592 9.12 -2.85 -18.79
N ILE A 593 10.16 -2.85 -19.64
CA ILE A 593 11.44 -3.52 -19.41
C ILE A 593 12.45 -2.43 -19.07
N PHE A 594 12.47 -1.93 -17.85
CA PHE A 594 13.21 -0.71 -17.52
C PHE A 594 14.63 -0.97 -17.02
N GLU A 595 14.94 -2.21 -16.66
CA GLU A 595 16.16 -2.55 -15.93
C GLU A 595 17.43 -2.28 -16.76
N PRO A 596 18.48 -1.71 -16.15
CA PRO A 596 19.73 -1.38 -16.83
C PRO A 596 20.31 -2.47 -17.74
N ASN A 597 20.32 -3.71 -17.25
CA ASN A 597 20.93 -4.86 -17.89
C ASN A 597 20.07 -5.51 -18.99
N ARG A 598 18.92 -4.92 -19.34
CA ARG A 598 17.96 -5.47 -20.31
C ARG A 598 17.76 -4.59 -21.55
N ALA A 599 18.76 -3.76 -21.87
CA ALA A 599 18.73 -2.86 -23.03
C ALA A 599 18.49 -3.60 -24.36
N THR A 600 19.10 -4.77 -24.55
CA THR A 600 18.91 -5.59 -25.76
C THR A 600 17.44 -5.95 -25.98
N GLU A 601 16.71 -6.33 -24.92
CA GLU A 601 15.29 -6.68 -25.00
C GLU A 601 14.43 -5.46 -25.35
N ARG A 602 14.68 -4.32 -24.69
CA ARG A 602 14.00 -3.05 -25.01
C ARG A 602 14.19 -2.63 -26.46
N LEU A 603 15.45 -2.59 -26.90
CA LEU A 603 15.81 -2.11 -28.23
C LEU A 603 15.30 -3.06 -29.32
N ALA A 604 15.35 -4.38 -29.08
CA ALA A 604 14.77 -5.36 -29.99
C ALA A 604 13.25 -5.15 -30.13
N TRP A 605 12.52 -5.02 -29.03
CA TRP A 605 11.09 -4.75 -29.06
C TRP A 605 10.79 -3.44 -29.82
N ALA A 606 11.48 -2.35 -29.49
CA ALA A 606 11.27 -1.06 -30.14
C ALA A 606 11.55 -1.13 -31.65
N ARG A 607 12.70 -1.69 -32.07
CA ARG A 607 13.06 -1.83 -33.50
C ARG A 607 12.07 -2.69 -34.26
N VAL A 608 11.70 -3.87 -33.73
CA VAL A 608 10.73 -4.77 -34.38
C VAL A 608 9.37 -4.09 -34.51
N SER A 609 8.92 -3.35 -33.50
CA SER A 609 7.66 -2.60 -33.56
C SER A 609 7.70 -1.52 -34.64
N VAL A 610 8.82 -0.81 -34.75
CA VAL A 610 9.03 0.20 -35.80
C VAL A 610 9.02 -0.45 -37.17
N LEU A 611 9.77 -1.54 -37.39
CA LEU A 611 9.80 -2.25 -38.68
C LEU A 611 8.44 -2.83 -39.06
N ALA A 612 7.70 -3.39 -38.11
CA ALA A 612 6.34 -3.88 -38.34
C ALA A 612 5.39 -2.76 -38.77
N ASN A 613 5.50 -1.57 -38.15
CA ASN A 613 4.77 -0.37 -38.57
C ASN A 613 5.21 0.09 -39.97
N THR A 614 6.51 0.07 -40.28
CA THR A 614 7.06 0.38 -41.61
C THR A 614 6.44 -0.52 -42.68
N ILE A 615 6.55 -1.84 -42.50
CA ILE A 615 6.00 -2.84 -43.43
C ILE A 615 4.50 -2.62 -43.59
N SER A 616 3.77 -2.49 -42.49
CA SER A 616 2.31 -2.29 -42.53
C SER A 616 1.94 -1.02 -43.31
N ARG A 617 2.58 0.13 -43.01
CA ARG A 617 2.27 1.39 -43.70
C ARG A 617 2.64 1.36 -45.18
N HIS A 618 3.76 0.72 -45.52
CA HIS A 618 4.21 0.63 -46.90
C HIS A 618 3.31 -0.29 -47.75
N PHE A 619 2.94 -1.47 -47.24
CA PHE A 619 2.17 -2.45 -48.02
C PHE A 619 0.65 -2.24 -47.97
N TYR A 620 0.06 -1.67 -46.90
CA TYR A 620 -1.40 -1.45 -46.85
C TYR A 620 -1.88 -0.19 -47.57
N ARG A 621 -0.98 0.62 -48.15
CA ARG A 621 -1.34 1.84 -48.90
C ARG A 621 -1.62 1.61 -50.40
N ASP A 622 -1.29 0.46 -50.97
CA ASP A 622 -1.34 0.22 -52.42
C ASP A 622 -2.00 -1.13 -52.76
N MET A 623 -2.97 -1.15 -53.70
CA MET A 623 -3.66 -2.36 -54.17
C MET A 623 -2.74 -3.31 -54.98
N SER A 624 -1.53 -2.86 -55.35
CA SER A 624 -0.48 -3.70 -55.94
C SER A 624 0.32 -4.52 -54.91
N SER A 625 -0.03 -4.43 -53.63
CA SER A 625 0.75 -4.90 -52.47
C SER A 625 0.98 -6.39 -52.38
N MET A 626 0.06 -7.27 -52.81
CA MET A 626 0.28 -8.71 -52.70
C MET A 626 1.45 -9.18 -53.57
N LYS A 627 1.60 -8.65 -54.80
CA LYS A 627 2.73 -9.00 -55.67
C LYS A 627 4.06 -8.45 -55.16
N ARG A 628 4.07 -7.25 -54.56
CA ARG A 628 5.29 -6.70 -53.92
C ARG A 628 5.65 -7.46 -52.65
N MET A 629 4.67 -7.86 -51.86
CA MET A 629 4.86 -8.70 -50.68
C MET A 629 5.39 -10.08 -51.08
N GLU A 630 4.81 -10.71 -52.11
CA GLU A 630 5.31 -11.97 -52.68
C GLU A 630 6.76 -11.83 -53.14
N ARG A 631 7.11 -10.74 -53.85
CA ARG A 631 8.51 -10.48 -54.23
C ARG A 631 9.42 -10.28 -53.03
N PHE A 632 9.05 -9.46 -52.05
CA PHE A 632 9.83 -9.25 -50.83
C PHE A 632 10.09 -10.55 -50.06
N MET A 633 9.09 -11.42 -49.97
CA MET A 633 9.22 -12.73 -49.34
C MET A 633 10.08 -13.69 -50.18
N CYS A 634 9.93 -13.68 -51.52
CA CYS A 634 10.65 -14.59 -52.42
C CYS A 634 12.08 -14.16 -52.76
N SER A 635 12.38 -12.86 -52.81
CA SER A 635 13.74 -12.33 -53.09
C SER A 635 14.72 -12.63 -51.96
N SER A 636 14.24 -13.03 -50.77
CA SER A 636 15.10 -13.56 -49.71
C SER A 636 15.58 -15.00 -49.95
N LEU A 637 14.94 -15.73 -50.89
CA LEU A 637 15.33 -17.09 -51.29
C LEU A 637 16.14 -17.13 -52.59
N TYR A 638 16.16 -16.03 -53.35
CA TYR A 638 16.89 -15.90 -54.60
C TYR A 638 17.37 -14.47 -54.74
N GLU A 639 18.66 -14.22 -54.47
CA GLU A 639 19.58 -13.58 -55.42
C GLU A 639 20.96 -13.30 -54.79
N GLU A 640 21.95 -14.11 -55.16
CA GLU A 640 23.22 -13.57 -55.59
C GLU A 640 22.95 -12.72 -56.84
N ASN A 641 23.38 -11.45 -56.82
CA ASN A 641 23.47 -10.52 -57.94
C ASN A 641 22.15 -9.99 -58.55
N GLY A 642 21.77 -8.79 -58.15
CA GLY A 642 20.93 -7.92 -58.97
C GLY A 642 20.34 -6.76 -58.17
N ASP A 643 20.66 -5.53 -58.56
CA ASP A 643 20.11 -4.30 -57.98
C ASP A 643 18.57 -4.33 -57.94
N VAL A 644 18.02 -4.53 -56.74
CA VAL A 644 16.60 -4.28 -56.47
C VAL A 644 16.50 -2.82 -56.00
N LEU A 645 16.13 -1.94 -56.92
CA LEU A 645 15.60 -0.62 -56.59
C LEU A 645 14.23 -0.80 -55.90
N TRP A 646 14.21 -0.56 -54.58
CA TRP A 646 13.01 -0.51 -53.74
C TRP A 646 12.28 0.81 -53.88
#